data_AF-A0A1B6E6Q9-F1
#
_entry.id   AF-A0A1B6E6Q9-F1
#
_cell.length_a   1.000
_cell.length_b   1.000
_cell.length_c   1.000
_cell.angle_alpha   90.00
_cell.angle_beta   90.00
_cell.angle_gamma   90.00
#
_symmetry.space_group_name_H-M   'P 1'
#
loop_
_entity.id
_entity.type
_entity.pdbx_description
1 polymer ?
#
loop_
_entity_poly.entity_id
_entity_poly.type
_entity_poly.pdbx_seq_one_letter_code
_entity_poly.pdbx_strand_id
1 'polypeptide(L)'
;MVAKLEFEEERKKFTDELQSLQHVITETVLQTSRYEAELVDKQRANEKLEDEIIELKNEGTHKAPLLSAPGAMISTLTRKVVSQLGQSTNSNVHHNVENVEDSTKKSNRPIQDDEDIMKTLVHPLEEEIKALKEKLRTTDSLLRYYQNNEISNKKPSEAIVNLIDTSNDAEISQEDGSDSRLQKQDNKQDIIEVQAIIDTTDPEVLVKEVKRLQAELNDAQSHITVCKLNLEEERRKYNDEVKSLTRLISESVDESNHYRSMLEEQQRVNEKLEGDISELRGGSHETPLLGAPGVMISTFARKMAQLGQSDSSSSSVSHANSDNLEESMRKAQEDAEVLRSLVIPLEEEIKALKEKLRTADSQLRKYQSEDGSYVEMLEKNLTTAESSELAANNDLRRNSKDVAILSSQNKVPNSPLKYNEDSPGDLKTKCNLCLNYEAQLVNEQKKYSELCKELAMLDRCRQDLNKEMAIRKDMEQKWNENKEEHKAQVTELQMKFKKSEEALQTLQSDFKTMTTNATKKIEMLREQREQMRKDLQSLDLENEKLVGKHNTHSQELQDAFIDLPANVEELQEMLLKCREDLITARVGQEAAEVTAATQREESKMYVTQHDTERKSWNQKQAAMSAEISALQYELQKEMRLRSECQLKVQKSDAMEANLRSEMDDLKSQLVISNHDKKKLEEQVVELRNRVTSLQTELDNGETVQKDFVLLSQSLQQELERIRGADTQVRWEHDEDVDECPGCRATFSTVTRRKQHCRHCGRVFCTACLSHVVPSGPNQRSSKVCDVCHTLLNRNTAPYFSTEPPHSNE
;
A
#
# COMPACT_ATOMS: atom_id res chain seq x y z
N MET A 1 44.46 39.49 68.16
CA MET A 1 44.65 39.83 66.73
C MET A 1 44.13 38.71 65.85
N VAL A 2 44.70 37.50 65.90
CA VAL A 2 44.21 36.30 65.17
C VAL A 2 42.70 36.08 65.35
N ALA A 3 42.21 35.94 66.59
CA ALA A 3 40.76 35.82 66.88
C ALA A 3 39.87 36.99 66.41
N LYS A 4 40.45 38.15 66.08
CA LYS A 4 39.69 39.27 65.48
C LYS A 4 39.59 39.10 63.95
N LEU A 5 40.65 38.62 63.31
CA LEU A 5 40.67 38.29 61.88
C LEU A 5 39.75 37.09 61.59
N GLU A 6 39.79 36.05 62.44
CA GLU A 6 38.88 34.89 62.35
C GLU A 6 37.41 35.34 62.45
N PHE A 7 37.08 36.20 63.43
CA PHE A 7 35.73 36.76 63.57
C PHE A 7 35.33 37.68 62.40
N GLU A 8 36.25 38.47 61.85
CA GLU A 8 35.99 39.31 60.67
C GLU A 8 35.79 38.46 59.39
N GLU A 9 36.46 37.31 59.27
CA GLU A 9 36.29 36.34 58.18
C GLU A 9 34.97 35.55 58.31
N GLU A 10 34.61 35.06 59.51
CA GLU A 10 33.32 34.43 59.77
C GLU A 10 32.16 35.40 59.53
N ARG A 11 32.27 36.65 59.99
CA ARG A 11 31.28 37.69 59.72
C ARG A 11 31.13 37.95 58.22
N LYS A 12 32.23 37.92 57.46
CA LYS A 12 32.18 38.07 56.00
C LYS A 12 31.45 36.90 55.35
N LYS A 13 31.82 35.64 55.67
CA LYS A 13 31.13 34.44 55.19
C LYS A 13 29.62 34.48 55.47
N PHE A 14 29.24 34.86 56.70
CA PHE A 14 27.83 34.99 57.06
C PHE A 14 27.10 36.11 56.29
N THR A 15 27.80 37.19 55.93
CA THR A 15 27.25 38.27 55.09
C THR A 15 27.07 37.82 53.64
N ASP A 16 28.05 37.08 53.10
CA ASP A 16 28.00 36.53 51.74
C ASP A 16 26.90 35.45 51.62
N GLU A 17 26.72 34.61 52.64
CA GLU A 17 25.62 33.63 52.75
C GLU A 17 24.24 34.32 52.85
N LEU A 18 24.12 35.39 53.64
CA LEU A 18 22.90 36.21 53.70
C LEU A 18 22.54 36.84 52.35
N GLN A 19 23.54 37.36 51.61
CA GLN A 19 23.31 37.91 50.27
C GLN A 19 22.88 36.83 49.26
N SER A 20 23.49 35.65 49.33
CA SER A 20 23.10 34.49 48.51
C SER A 20 21.65 34.05 48.79
N LEU A 21 21.28 33.93 50.07
CA LEU A 21 19.90 33.62 50.48
C LEU A 21 18.91 34.71 50.04
N GLN A 22 19.26 35.98 50.18
CA GLN A 22 18.43 37.10 49.74
C GLN A 22 18.21 37.09 48.21
N HIS A 23 19.23 36.71 47.42
CA HIS A 23 19.11 36.55 45.98
C HIS A 23 18.15 35.42 45.61
N VAL A 24 18.32 34.22 46.20
CA VAL A 24 17.46 33.05 45.98
C VAL A 24 16.00 33.33 46.38
N ILE A 25 15.78 34.02 47.50
CA ILE A 25 14.43 34.44 47.93
C ILE A 25 13.83 35.40 46.90
N THR A 26 14.58 36.40 46.44
CA THR A 26 14.10 37.38 45.44
C THR A 26 13.71 36.70 44.14
N GLU A 27 14.53 35.77 43.64
CA GLU A 27 14.27 35.04 42.41
C GLU A 27 13.08 34.07 42.54
N THR A 28 12.95 33.39 43.69
CA THR A 28 11.80 32.54 44.00
C THR A 28 10.49 33.35 44.07
N VAL A 29 10.51 34.56 44.64
CA VAL A 29 9.36 35.48 44.68
C VAL A 29 8.99 35.96 43.28
N LEU A 30 9.96 36.36 42.46
CA LEU A 30 9.73 36.76 41.07
C LEU A 30 9.15 35.62 40.23
N GLN A 31 9.65 34.40 40.40
CA GLN A 31 9.14 33.23 39.69
C GLN A 31 7.74 32.82 40.16
N THR A 32 7.44 32.96 41.47
CA THR A 32 6.08 32.78 42.01
C THR A 32 5.11 33.80 41.43
N SER A 33 5.50 35.08 41.36
CA SER A 33 4.69 36.15 40.76
C SER A 33 4.40 35.91 39.27
N ARG A 34 5.35 35.36 38.50
CA ARG A 34 5.13 34.94 37.10
C ARG A 34 4.08 33.82 37.00
N TYR A 35 4.15 32.81 37.85
CA TYR A 35 3.14 31.73 37.86
C TYR A 35 1.76 32.21 38.30
N GLU A 36 1.68 33.16 39.24
CA GLU A 36 0.40 33.78 39.63
C GLU A 36 -0.22 34.59 38.47
N ALA A 37 0.58 35.35 37.72
CA ALA A 37 0.11 36.05 36.53
C ALA A 37 -0.43 35.09 35.45
N GLU A 38 0.31 34.01 35.16
CA GLU A 38 -0.12 32.98 34.20
C GLU A 38 -1.41 32.26 34.65
N LEU A 39 -1.58 32.05 35.96
CA LEU A 39 -2.79 31.48 36.53
C LEU A 39 -3.99 32.41 36.36
N VAL A 40 -3.82 33.71 36.59
CA VAL A 40 -4.87 34.74 36.40
C VAL A 40 -5.30 34.84 34.94
N ASP A 41 -4.37 34.79 33.99
CA ASP A 41 -4.73 34.81 32.56
C ASP A 41 -5.45 33.53 32.12
N LYS A 42 -5.09 32.35 32.67
CA LYS A 42 -5.83 31.10 32.44
C LYS A 42 -7.21 31.11 33.11
N GLN A 43 -7.36 31.72 34.28
CA GLN A 43 -8.66 31.92 34.91
C GLN A 43 -9.55 32.82 34.07
N ARG A 44 -9.04 33.96 33.58
CA ARG A 44 -9.76 34.86 32.67
C ARG A 44 -10.14 34.21 31.34
N ALA A 45 -9.33 33.27 30.84
CA ALA A 45 -9.67 32.47 29.66
C ALA A 45 -10.81 31.48 29.94
N ASN A 46 -10.81 30.83 31.11
CA ASN A 46 -11.92 29.97 31.53
C ASN A 46 -13.21 30.76 31.78
N GLU A 47 -13.15 31.93 32.43
CA GLU A 47 -14.32 32.80 32.63
C GLU A 47 -14.98 33.16 31.30
N LYS A 48 -14.21 33.50 30.27
CA LYS A 48 -14.73 33.75 28.91
C LYS A 48 -15.40 32.53 28.27
N LEU A 49 -14.83 31.34 28.47
CA LEU A 49 -15.42 30.09 27.97
C LEU A 49 -16.71 29.74 28.75
N GLU A 50 -16.76 30.01 30.05
CA GLU A 50 -17.97 29.86 30.86
C GLU A 50 -19.05 30.87 30.44
N ASP A 51 -18.69 32.12 30.15
CA ASP A 51 -19.59 33.13 29.59
C ASP A 51 -20.13 32.72 28.20
N GLU A 52 -19.27 32.25 27.27
CA GLU A 52 -19.72 31.70 25.97
C GLU A 52 -20.68 30.51 26.15
N ILE A 53 -20.38 29.60 27.08
CA ILE A 53 -21.25 28.45 27.41
C ILE A 53 -22.58 28.93 28.02
N ILE A 54 -22.58 29.97 28.85
CA ILE A 54 -23.78 30.57 29.44
C ILE A 54 -24.61 31.28 28.37
N GLU A 55 -23.99 31.99 27.43
CA GLU A 55 -24.67 32.68 26.32
C GLU A 55 -25.37 31.66 25.40
N LEU A 56 -24.64 30.61 24.96
CA LEU A 56 -25.19 29.47 24.21
C LEU A 56 -26.33 28.75 24.95
N LYS A 57 -26.26 28.67 26.28
CA LYS A 57 -27.29 28.02 27.11
C LYS A 57 -28.52 28.90 27.30
N ASN A 58 -28.34 30.22 27.38
CA ASN A 58 -29.43 31.18 27.50
C ASN A 58 -30.24 31.29 26.20
N GLU A 59 -29.57 31.28 25.03
CA GLU A 59 -30.26 31.17 23.72
C GLU A 59 -31.17 29.94 23.63
N GLY A 60 -30.82 28.85 24.31
CA GLY A 60 -31.62 27.61 24.37
C GLY A 60 -32.87 27.65 25.26
N THR A 61 -33.08 28.70 26.08
CA THR A 61 -34.14 28.68 27.12
C THR A 61 -35.40 29.51 26.82
N HIS A 62 -35.36 30.44 25.85
CA HIS A 62 -36.50 31.32 25.54
C HIS A 62 -37.36 30.86 24.35
N LYS A 63 -37.91 29.63 24.43
CA LYS A 63 -39.30 29.27 24.02
C LYS A 63 -39.52 27.75 24.02
N ALA A 64 -40.38 27.28 24.92
CA ALA A 64 -41.11 26.02 24.76
C ALA A 64 -42.57 26.23 25.19
N PRO A 65 -43.52 25.84 24.35
CA PRO A 65 -44.47 24.82 24.79
C PRO A 65 -44.56 23.64 23.81
N LEU A 66 -44.24 22.44 24.33
CA LEU A 66 -44.90 21.15 24.08
C LEU A 66 -45.51 20.90 22.67
N LEU A 67 -44.77 20.20 21.80
CA LEU A 67 -45.07 18.80 21.41
C LEU A 67 -44.17 18.30 20.26
N SER A 68 -43.55 17.13 20.45
CA SER A 68 -43.02 16.19 19.43
C SER A 68 -41.87 16.61 18.47
N ALA A 69 -40.81 15.80 18.50
CA ALA A 69 -39.72 15.62 17.50
C ALA A 69 -38.49 16.58 17.53
N PRO A 70 -37.26 16.12 17.87
CA PRO A 70 -36.04 16.95 17.94
C PRO A 70 -35.43 17.42 16.60
N GLY A 71 -35.89 16.94 15.44
CA GLY A 71 -35.22 17.17 14.15
C GLY A 71 -35.33 18.60 13.60
N ALA A 72 -36.39 19.33 13.93
CA ALA A 72 -36.68 20.63 13.32
C ALA A 72 -35.80 21.79 13.82
N MET A 73 -35.24 21.68 15.04
CA MET A 73 -34.33 22.71 15.58
C MET A 73 -33.02 22.78 14.81
N ILE A 74 -32.44 21.63 14.44
CA ILE A 74 -31.15 21.54 13.77
C ILE A 74 -31.23 22.22 12.39
N SER A 75 -32.22 21.87 11.55
CA SER A 75 -32.39 22.52 10.24
C SER A 75 -32.66 24.03 10.33
N THR A 76 -33.28 24.50 11.41
CA THR A 76 -33.57 25.94 11.60
C THR A 76 -32.34 26.72 12.08
N LEU A 77 -31.51 26.13 12.94
CA LEU A 77 -30.22 26.71 13.35
C LEU A 77 -29.23 26.74 12.19
N THR A 78 -29.04 25.63 11.48
CA THR A 78 -28.15 25.56 10.31
C THR A 78 -28.54 26.60 9.25
N ARG A 79 -29.83 26.74 8.94
CA ARG A 79 -30.29 27.72 7.93
C ARG A 79 -30.11 29.17 8.37
N LYS A 80 -30.13 29.46 9.67
CA LYS A 80 -29.92 30.82 10.21
C LYS A 80 -28.43 31.19 10.27
N VAL A 81 -27.57 30.24 10.67
CA VAL A 81 -26.10 30.36 10.60
C VAL A 81 -25.64 30.55 9.14
N VAL A 82 -26.14 29.73 8.22
CA VAL A 82 -25.85 29.85 6.78
C VAL A 82 -26.38 31.17 6.20
N SER A 83 -27.54 31.68 6.65
CA SER A 83 -28.04 32.99 6.19
C SER A 83 -27.21 34.19 6.68
N GLN A 84 -26.60 34.11 7.87
CA GLN A 84 -25.72 35.16 8.39
C GLN A 84 -24.31 35.10 7.79
N LEU A 85 -23.81 33.91 7.44
CA LEU A 85 -22.56 33.74 6.71
C LEU A 85 -22.69 34.06 5.21
N GLY A 86 -23.90 34.09 4.66
CA GLY A 86 -24.17 34.27 3.22
C GLY A 86 -24.34 35.72 2.72
N GLN A 87 -24.18 36.76 3.55
CA GLN A 87 -24.48 38.15 3.17
C GLN A 87 -23.33 39.17 3.29
N SER A 88 -22.07 38.74 3.40
CA SER A 88 -20.91 39.66 3.44
C SER A 88 -19.79 39.38 2.42
N THR A 89 -20.10 38.74 1.29
CA THR A 89 -19.21 38.68 0.12
C THR A 89 -19.57 39.74 -0.94
N ASN A 90 -19.17 41.00 -0.70
CA ASN A 90 -18.72 41.95 -1.74
C ASN A 90 -18.45 43.35 -1.17
N SER A 91 -17.27 43.56 -0.54
CA SER A 91 -16.47 44.81 -0.54
C SER A 91 -15.47 44.87 0.63
N ASN A 92 -14.41 44.05 0.61
CA ASN A 92 -13.08 44.38 1.23
C ASN A 92 -12.00 43.29 1.04
N VAL A 93 -11.89 42.69 -0.15
CA VAL A 93 -10.83 41.70 -0.49
C VAL A 93 -9.44 42.35 -0.71
N HIS A 94 -9.25 43.61 -0.27
CA HIS A 94 -7.99 44.36 -0.39
C HIS A 94 -7.44 44.93 0.94
N HIS A 95 -8.00 44.55 2.09
CA HIS A 95 -7.53 45.05 3.40
C HIS A 95 -7.38 44.00 4.51
N ASN A 96 -7.43 42.69 4.19
CA ASN A 96 -7.20 41.63 5.19
C ASN A 96 -6.11 40.61 4.83
N VAL A 97 -5.31 40.88 3.80
CA VAL A 97 -4.04 40.15 3.58
C VAL A 97 -2.96 40.62 4.57
N GLU A 98 -3.01 41.89 5.02
CA GLU A 98 -2.03 42.44 5.98
C GLU A 98 -2.18 41.89 7.41
N ASN A 99 -3.38 41.51 7.85
CA ASN A 99 -3.61 41.03 9.24
C ASN A 99 -3.18 39.57 9.50
N VAL A 100 -3.03 38.75 8.46
CA VAL A 100 -2.51 37.38 8.59
C VAL A 100 -0.98 37.37 8.71
N GLU A 101 -0.31 38.32 8.05
CA GLU A 101 1.11 38.58 8.31
C GLU A 101 1.37 39.14 9.72
N ASP A 102 0.45 39.94 10.27
CA ASP A 102 0.66 40.56 11.59
C ASP A 102 0.35 39.61 12.76
N SER A 103 -0.55 38.64 12.56
CA SER A 103 -0.83 37.59 13.53
C SER A 103 0.29 36.54 13.60
N THR A 104 0.93 36.24 12.46
CA THR A 104 2.13 35.39 12.40
C THR A 104 3.39 36.11 12.90
N LYS A 105 3.45 37.45 12.85
CA LYS A 105 4.49 38.24 13.53
C LYS A 105 4.36 38.25 15.06
N LYS A 106 3.20 37.95 15.64
CA LYS A 106 2.99 37.96 17.10
C LYS A 106 3.38 36.69 17.85
N SER A 107 3.30 35.50 17.24
CA SER A 107 3.85 34.27 17.84
C SER A 107 5.32 34.04 17.49
N ASN A 108 5.90 34.87 16.61
CA ASN A 108 7.29 34.77 16.17
C ASN A 108 8.19 35.75 16.95
N ARG A 109 8.20 35.64 18.29
CA ARG A 109 9.18 36.30 19.18
C ARG A 109 10.22 35.31 19.77
N PRO A 110 10.97 34.50 18.99
CA PRO A 110 12.13 33.80 19.55
C PRO A 110 13.23 34.79 19.96
N ILE A 111 13.31 35.95 19.29
CA ILE A 111 14.40 36.93 19.42
C ILE A 111 14.47 37.55 20.83
N GLN A 112 13.34 37.69 21.54
CA GLN A 112 13.33 38.36 22.85
C GLN A 112 13.80 37.42 23.97
N ASP A 113 13.32 36.17 23.96
CA ASP A 113 13.67 35.16 24.95
C ASP A 113 15.12 34.66 24.74
N ASP A 114 15.57 34.54 23.48
CA ASP A 114 16.97 34.25 23.13
C ASP A 114 17.94 35.31 23.69
N GLU A 115 17.57 36.59 23.65
CA GLU A 115 18.40 37.70 24.15
C GLU A 115 18.51 37.68 25.67
N ASP A 116 17.44 37.32 26.38
CA ASP A 116 17.43 37.26 27.84
C ASP A 116 18.09 35.97 28.39
N ILE A 117 18.01 34.84 27.69
CA ILE A 117 18.80 33.63 28.00
C ILE A 117 20.30 33.91 27.79
N MET A 118 20.68 34.59 26.70
CA MET A 118 22.06 35.03 26.46
C MET A 118 22.55 36.00 27.55
N LYS A 119 21.72 36.97 27.97
CA LYS A 119 22.05 37.84 29.12
C LYS A 119 22.20 37.09 30.44
N THR A 120 21.46 36.00 30.65
CA THR A 120 21.50 35.25 31.90
C THR A 120 22.71 34.31 31.98
N LEU A 121 23.08 33.65 30.87
CA LEU A 121 24.13 32.62 30.86
C LEU A 121 25.50 33.10 30.36
N VAL A 122 25.53 34.06 29.42
CA VAL A 122 26.77 34.48 28.74
C VAL A 122 27.33 35.76 29.35
N HIS A 123 26.49 36.75 29.65
CA HIS A 123 26.92 38.06 30.17
C HIS A 123 27.69 37.98 31.51
N PRO A 124 27.37 37.09 32.48
CA PRO A 124 28.16 36.97 33.71
C PRO A 124 29.61 36.53 33.42
N LEU A 125 29.79 35.57 32.51
CA LEU A 125 31.11 35.08 32.08
C LEU A 125 31.88 36.16 31.30
N GLU A 126 31.19 37.01 30.53
CA GLU A 126 31.84 38.14 29.81
C GLU A 126 32.35 39.22 30.78
N GLU A 127 31.60 39.54 31.83
CA GLU A 127 32.05 40.45 32.89
C GLU A 127 33.15 39.82 33.78
N GLU A 128 33.11 38.52 34.04
CA GLU A 128 34.20 37.81 34.75
C GLU A 128 35.50 37.83 33.93
N ILE A 129 35.44 37.50 32.63
CA ILE A 129 36.59 37.60 31.70
C ILE A 129 37.14 39.03 31.64
N LYS A 130 36.27 40.05 31.70
CA LYS A 130 36.66 41.47 31.72
C LYS A 130 37.34 41.85 33.03
N ALA A 131 36.83 41.40 34.17
CA ALA A 131 37.46 41.58 35.48
C ALA A 131 38.83 40.86 35.58
N LEU A 132 38.94 39.63 35.05
CA LEU A 132 40.20 38.89 34.97
C LEU A 132 41.23 39.59 34.05
N LYS A 133 40.79 40.11 32.89
CA LYS A 133 41.65 40.93 32.00
C LYS A 133 42.18 42.18 32.69
N GLU A 134 41.34 42.86 33.48
CA GLU A 134 41.76 44.09 34.17
C GLU A 134 42.71 43.79 35.35
N LYS A 135 42.43 42.75 36.14
CA LYS A 135 43.38 42.24 37.14
C LYS A 135 44.72 41.83 36.52
N LEU A 136 44.69 41.09 35.41
CA LEU A 136 45.91 40.69 34.71
C LEU A 136 46.70 41.90 34.21
N ARG A 137 46.04 42.94 33.68
CA ARG A 137 46.69 44.19 33.26
C ARG A 137 47.34 44.94 34.41
N THR A 138 46.67 45.06 35.57
CA THR A 138 47.25 45.76 36.72
C THR A 138 48.43 44.99 37.31
N THR A 139 48.33 43.67 37.45
CA THR A 139 49.44 42.81 37.91
C THR A 139 50.62 42.80 36.92
N ASP A 140 50.38 42.73 35.61
CA ASP A 140 51.45 42.79 34.60
C ASP A 140 52.09 44.19 34.50
N SER A 141 51.32 45.26 34.74
CA SER A 141 51.86 46.63 34.82
C SER A 141 52.78 46.81 36.04
N LEU A 142 52.39 46.27 37.19
CA LEU A 142 53.24 46.22 38.39
C LEU A 142 54.50 45.39 38.15
N LEU A 143 54.37 44.21 37.53
CA LEU A 143 55.53 43.36 37.19
C LEU A 143 56.53 44.07 36.25
N ARG A 144 56.03 44.77 35.22
CA ARG A 144 56.88 45.59 34.32
C ARG A 144 57.55 46.75 35.05
N TYR A 145 56.90 47.34 36.05
CA TYR A 145 57.50 48.39 36.88
C TYR A 145 58.72 47.86 37.66
N TYR A 146 58.63 46.67 38.27
CA TYR A 146 59.79 46.02 38.90
C TYR A 146 60.90 45.70 37.89
N GLN A 147 60.56 45.05 36.77
CA GLN A 147 61.54 44.65 35.75
C GLN A 147 62.29 45.85 35.16
N ASN A 148 61.60 46.97 34.90
CA ASN A 148 62.24 48.19 34.42
C ASN A 148 63.18 48.84 35.47
N ASN A 149 62.85 48.73 36.76
CA ASN A 149 63.70 49.24 37.84
C ASN A 149 64.92 48.34 38.10
N GLU A 150 64.80 47.01 37.99
CA GLU A 150 65.95 46.09 38.00
C GLU A 150 66.93 46.39 36.87
N ILE A 151 66.42 46.64 35.65
CA ILE A 151 67.25 46.99 34.48
C ILE A 151 67.95 48.35 34.65
N SER A 152 67.35 49.28 35.41
CA SER A 152 67.93 50.62 35.67
C SER A 152 69.02 50.63 36.75
N ASN A 153 69.17 49.53 37.50
CA ASN A 153 70.18 49.35 38.56
C ASN A 153 70.21 50.48 39.62
N LYS A 154 69.03 51.06 39.90
CA LYS A 154 68.80 52.06 40.96
C LYS A 154 67.89 51.45 42.01
N LYS A 155 68.20 51.68 43.29
CA LYS A 155 67.29 51.31 44.38
C LYS A 155 65.96 52.09 44.24
N PRO A 156 64.80 51.51 44.60
CA PRO A 156 63.50 52.19 44.49
C PRO A 156 63.49 53.59 45.11
N SER A 157 64.21 53.76 46.23
CA SER A 157 64.36 55.03 46.95
C SER A 157 65.01 56.16 46.15
N GLU A 158 65.90 55.89 45.18
CA GLU A 158 66.64 56.93 44.46
C GLU A 158 65.91 57.43 43.21
N ALA A 159 65.03 56.63 42.61
CA ALA A 159 64.25 57.07 41.45
C ALA A 159 63.14 58.07 41.85
N ILE A 160 62.49 57.84 43.00
CA ILE A 160 61.37 58.67 43.47
C ILE A 160 61.85 60.01 44.04
N VAL A 161 63.04 60.07 44.69
CA VAL A 161 63.63 61.34 45.14
C VAL A 161 63.86 62.31 43.97
N ASN A 162 64.31 61.82 42.81
CA ASN A 162 64.48 62.66 41.62
C ASN A 162 63.14 63.18 41.06
N LEU A 163 62.02 62.47 41.25
CA LEU A 163 60.68 62.95 40.90
C LEU A 163 60.18 64.03 41.88
N ILE A 164 60.47 63.86 43.18
CA ILE A 164 60.15 64.85 44.23
C ILE A 164 60.90 66.16 43.95
N ASP A 165 62.18 66.11 43.57
CA ASP A 165 62.96 67.31 43.26
C ASP A 165 62.43 68.02 42.00
N THR A 166 62.03 67.29 40.94
CA THR A 166 61.41 67.93 39.75
C THR A 166 60.03 68.55 40.01
N SER A 167 59.30 68.12 41.04
CA SER A 167 58.03 68.75 41.44
C SER A 167 58.20 69.95 42.38
N ASN A 168 59.40 70.20 42.92
CA ASN A 168 59.65 71.33 43.81
C ASN A 168 60.00 72.63 43.05
N ASP A 169 60.48 72.54 41.80
CA ASP A 169 60.97 73.70 41.02
C ASP A 169 59.96 74.27 39.99
N ALA A 170 58.75 73.70 39.88
CA ALA A 170 57.72 74.13 38.92
C ALA A 170 56.74 75.18 39.51
N GLU A 171 57.18 76.44 39.43
CA GLU A 171 56.40 77.69 39.40
C GLU A 171 55.44 78.04 40.57
N ILE A 172 55.87 79.07 41.29
CA ILE A 172 55.11 79.90 42.23
C ILE A 172 54.06 80.74 41.49
N SER A 173 52.79 80.71 41.92
CA SER A 173 51.93 81.91 42.02
C SER A 173 50.67 81.67 42.88
N GLN A 174 50.25 82.74 43.54
CA GLN A 174 49.30 82.85 44.65
C GLN A 174 47.86 82.41 44.31
N GLU A 175 47.20 81.65 45.20
CA GLU A 175 46.09 82.07 46.10
C GLU A 175 45.52 80.85 46.86
N ASP A 176 44.92 81.08 48.05
CA ASP A 176 44.13 80.21 48.94
C ASP A 176 44.44 78.69 49.08
N GLY A 177 44.41 78.06 50.25
CA GLY A 177 43.70 78.38 51.49
C GLY A 177 43.03 77.09 51.98
N SER A 178 43.64 76.39 52.94
CA SER A 178 43.20 75.08 53.50
C SER A 178 43.30 73.87 52.56
N ASP A 179 42.68 73.91 51.37
CA ASP A 179 42.38 72.71 50.58
C ASP A 179 43.64 72.01 50.03
N SER A 180 44.60 72.79 49.55
CA SER A 180 45.91 72.31 49.08
C SER A 180 46.70 71.52 50.15
N ARG A 181 46.37 71.64 51.44
CA ARG A 181 47.09 70.97 52.53
C ARG A 181 46.54 69.57 52.82
N LEU A 182 45.23 69.37 52.72
CA LEU A 182 44.59 68.06 52.79
C LEU A 182 44.98 67.22 51.57
N GLN A 183 44.85 67.79 50.37
CA GLN A 183 45.19 67.06 49.14
C GLN A 183 46.70 66.73 48.99
N LYS A 184 47.59 67.49 49.64
CA LYS A 184 49.03 67.15 49.78
C LYS A 184 49.31 66.10 50.86
N GLN A 185 48.38 65.88 51.78
CA GLN A 185 48.51 64.90 52.86
C GLN A 185 47.90 63.55 52.45
N ASP A 186 46.77 63.56 51.73
CA ASP A 186 46.16 62.38 51.13
C ASP A 186 47.06 61.80 50.03
N ASN A 187 47.51 62.59 49.04
CA ASN A 187 48.49 62.13 48.04
C ASN A 187 49.77 61.56 48.68
N LYS A 188 50.18 62.05 49.86
CA LYS A 188 51.37 61.55 50.55
C LYS A 188 51.08 60.25 51.30
N GLN A 189 49.87 60.09 51.83
CA GLN A 189 49.42 58.85 52.46
C GLN A 189 49.23 57.75 51.40
N ASP A 190 48.62 58.06 50.26
CA ASP A 190 48.44 57.16 49.12
C ASP A 190 49.80 56.69 48.57
N ILE A 191 50.77 57.60 48.41
CA ILE A 191 52.13 57.25 47.98
C ILE A 191 52.84 56.36 49.02
N ILE A 192 52.65 56.59 50.33
CA ILE A 192 53.22 55.74 51.38
C ILE A 192 52.56 54.35 51.39
N GLU A 193 51.26 54.26 51.15
CA GLU A 193 50.52 53.00 51.12
C GLU A 193 50.87 52.17 49.87
N VAL A 194 50.98 52.81 48.71
CA VAL A 194 51.51 52.19 47.47
C VAL A 194 52.97 51.77 47.65
N GLN A 195 53.82 52.59 48.28
CA GLN A 195 55.22 52.22 48.57
C GLN A 195 55.31 51.03 49.54
N ALA A 196 54.43 50.95 50.55
CA ALA A 196 54.38 49.82 51.48
C ALA A 196 53.92 48.52 50.81
N ILE A 197 52.97 48.59 49.85
CA ILE A 197 52.57 47.45 49.02
C ILE A 197 53.73 47.02 48.10
N ILE A 198 54.49 47.98 47.56
CA ILE A 198 55.66 47.70 46.72
C ILE A 198 56.78 47.03 47.53
N ASP A 199 57.14 47.57 48.69
CA ASP A 199 58.23 47.04 49.53
C ASP A 199 57.90 45.69 50.21
N THR A 200 56.66 45.21 50.12
CA THR A 200 56.22 43.91 50.70
C THR A 200 55.92 42.83 49.66
N THR A 201 55.92 43.13 48.36
CA THR A 201 55.48 42.19 47.31
C THR A 201 56.65 41.65 46.48
N ASP A 202 56.97 40.36 46.65
CA ASP A 202 58.02 39.67 45.92
C ASP A 202 57.69 39.54 44.40
N PRO A 203 58.58 39.96 43.48
CA PRO A 203 58.36 39.81 42.04
C PRO A 203 58.19 38.35 41.57
N GLU A 204 58.74 37.34 42.25
CA GLU A 204 58.44 35.93 41.94
C GLU A 204 56.98 35.58 42.20
N VAL A 205 56.36 36.18 43.22
CA VAL A 205 54.94 35.98 43.55
C VAL A 205 54.08 36.63 42.47
N LEU A 206 54.44 37.83 41.99
CA LEU A 206 53.77 38.49 40.87
C LEU A 206 53.89 37.68 39.56
N VAL A 207 55.04 37.07 39.27
CA VAL A 207 55.19 36.18 38.09
C VAL A 207 54.31 34.93 38.21
N LYS A 208 54.18 34.35 39.41
CA LYS A 208 53.27 33.20 39.67
C LYS A 208 51.81 33.63 39.53
N GLU A 209 51.46 34.82 40.02
CA GLU A 209 50.10 35.38 39.97
C GLU A 209 49.68 35.75 38.54
N VAL A 210 50.54 36.37 37.74
CA VAL A 210 50.29 36.63 36.30
C VAL A 210 50.05 35.32 35.55
N LYS A 211 50.81 34.25 35.84
CA LYS A 211 50.58 32.92 35.25
C LYS A 211 49.26 32.29 35.70
N ARG A 212 48.87 32.46 36.98
CA ARG A 212 47.60 31.98 37.53
C ARG A 212 46.41 32.69 36.87
N LEU A 213 46.42 34.03 36.87
CA LEU A 213 45.38 34.85 36.25
C LEU A 213 45.28 34.63 34.73
N GLN A 214 46.41 34.37 34.04
CA GLN A 214 46.40 34.01 32.62
C GLN A 214 45.78 32.62 32.37
N ALA A 215 46.00 31.64 33.26
CA ALA A 215 45.35 30.33 33.18
C ALA A 215 43.84 30.43 33.43
N GLU A 216 43.43 31.11 34.50
CA GLU A 216 42.01 31.35 34.82
C GLU A 216 41.29 32.12 33.71
N LEU A 217 41.95 33.10 33.09
CA LEU A 217 41.43 33.81 31.93
C LEU A 217 41.26 32.91 30.69
N ASN A 218 42.15 31.94 30.48
CA ASN A 218 42.06 30.99 29.37
C ASN A 218 40.94 29.96 29.61
N ASP A 219 40.80 29.46 30.84
CA ASP A 219 39.73 28.53 31.20
C ASP A 219 38.36 29.21 31.11
N ALA A 220 38.20 30.43 31.64
CA ALA A 220 36.96 31.21 31.49
C ALA A 220 36.62 31.46 30.01
N GLN A 221 37.62 31.74 29.16
CA GLN A 221 37.44 31.84 27.70
C GLN A 221 37.04 30.51 27.04
N SER A 222 37.55 29.38 27.52
CA SER A 222 37.11 28.05 27.07
C SER A 222 35.65 27.78 27.45
N HIS A 223 35.28 28.06 28.71
CA HIS A 223 33.92 27.89 29.22
C HIS A 223 32.89 28.68 28.43
N ILE A 224 33.12 29.97 28.15
CA ILE A 224 32.19 30.78 27.35
C ILE A 224 32.08 30.28 25.89
N THR A 225 33.16 29.77 25.29
CA THR A 225 33.11 29.16 23.96
C THR A 225 32.28 27.87 23.95
N VAL A 226 32.45 27.00 24.96
CA VAL A 226 31.63 25.78 25.10
C VAL A 226 30.17 26.12 25.34
N CYS A 227 29.85 27.09 26.20
CA CYS A 227 28.47 27.55 26.41
C CYS A 227 27.84 28.09 25.12
N LYS A 228 28.57 28.91 24.34
CA LYS A 228 28.09 29.42 23.05
C LYS A 228 27.84 28.31 22.02
N LEU A 229 28.73 27.32 21.93
CA LEU A 229 28.56 26.17 21.03
C LEU A 229 27.37 25.28 21.42
N ASN A 230 27.19 25.00 22.72
CA ASN A 230 26.05 24.22 23.21
C ASN A 230 24.72 24.94 22.95
N LEU A 231 24.66 26.26 23.17
CA LEU A 231 23.48 27.07 22.85
C LEU A 231 23.18 27.08 21.34
N GLU A 232 24.20 27.15 20.48
CA GLU A 232 24.02 27.01 19.02
C GLU A 232 23.52 25.62 18.60
N GLU A 233 23.95 24.55 19.30
CA GLU A 233 23.50 23.18 19.01
C GLU A 233 22.03 22.97 19.41
N GLU A 234 21.64 23.39 20.62
CA GLU A 234 20.24 23.35 21.06
C GLU A 234 19.35 24.22 20.17
N ARG A 235 19.81 25.42 19.76
CA ARG A 235 19.08 26.28 18.82
C ARG A 235 18.86 25.60 17.46
N ARG A 236 19.77 24.74 16.99
CA ARG A 236 19.54 23.93 15.78
C ARG A 236 18.49 22.85 16.03
N LYS A 237 18.58 22.12 17.15
CA LYS A 237 17.61 21.07 17.52
C LYS A 237 16.18 21.62 17.57
N TYR A 238 15.96 22.70 18.32
CA TYR A 238 14.65 23.34 18.40
C TYR A 238 14.18 23.89 17.05
N ASN A 239 15.06 24.48 16.23
CA ASN A 239 14.69 24.96 14.90
C ASN A 239 14.29 23.83 13.94
N ASP A 240 14.94 22.66 14.02
CA ASP A 240 14.60 21.50 13.21
C ASP A 240 13.34 20.78 13.72
N GLU A 241 13.12 20.75 15.04
CA GLU A 241 11.87 20.31 15.66
C GLU A 241 10.70 21.22 15.25
N VAL A 242 10.85 22.55 15.30
CA VAL A 242 9.84 23.52 14.85
C VAL A 242 9.51 23.34 13.37
N LYS A 243 10.50 23.08 12.49
CA LYS A 243 10.24 22.75 11.08
C LYS A 243 9.45 21.45 10.93
N SER A 244 9.80 20.42 11.71
CA SER A 244 9.11 19.13 11.70
C SER A 244 7.65 19.27 12.14
N LEU A 245 7.41 19.99 13.24
CA LEU A 245 6.07 20.28 13.76
C LEU A 245 5.27 21.16 12.78
N THR A 246 5.88 22.18 12.18
CA THR A 246 5.24 23.04 11.16
C THR A 246 4.79 22.22 9.95
N ARG A 247 5.62 21.26 9.52
CA ARG A 247 5.29 20.34 8.44
C ARG A 247 4.13 19.42 8.80
N LEU A 248 4.16 18.79 9.99
CA LEU A 248 3.08 17.93 10.47
C LEU A 248 1.75 18.69 10.62
N ILE A 249 1.79 19.94 11.07
CA ILE A 249 0.61 20.81 11.14
C ILE A 249 0.09 21.11 9.73
N SER A 250 0.94 21.40 8.75
CA SER A 250 0.51 21.58 7.35
C SER A 250 -0.14 20.32 6.79
N GLU A 251 0.50 19.17 6.94
CA GLU A 251 -0.01 17.87 6.47
C GLU A 251 -1.37 17.54 7.13
N SER A 252 -1.52 17.79 8.44
CA SER A 252 -2.79 17.61 9.17
C SER A 252 -3.89 18.62 8.77
N VAL A 253 -3.52 19.86 8.44
CA VAL A 253 -4.46 20.87 7.90
C VAL A 253 -4.92 20.48 6.50
N ASP A 254 -4.03 19.97 5.65
CA ASP A 254 -4.36 19.52 4.30
C ASP A 254 -5.27 18.27 4.32
N GLU A 255 -5.02 17.30 5.20
CA GLU A 255 -5.93 16.18 5.47
C GLU A 255 -7.30 16.68 5.97
N SER A 256 -7.32 17.61 6.93
CA SER A 256 -8.55 18.21 7.46
C SER A 256 -9.35 18.95 6.38
N ASN A 257 -8.67 19.61 5.44
CA ASN A 257 -9.28 20.28 4.29
C ASN A 257 -9.87 19.25 3.31
N HIS A 258 -9.18 18.14 3.07
CA HIS A 258 -9.68 17.04 2.23
C HIS A 258 -10.95 16.41 2.81
N TYR A 259 -10.95 16.08 4.12
CA TYR A 259 -12.14 15.55 4.80
C TYR A 259 -13.31 16.54 4.81
N ARG A 260 -13.04 17.85 4.97
CA ARG A 260 -14.08 18.88 4.88
C ARG A 260 -14.72 18.91 3.49
N SER A 261 -13.93 18.86 2.43
CA SER A 261 -14.44 18.82 1.05
C SER A 261 -15.29 17.57 0.76
N MET A 262 -14.89 16.40 1.28
CA MET A 262 -15.74 15.19 1.20
C MET A 262 -17.05 15.34 1.97
N LEU A 263 -17.02 15.94 3.16
CA LEU A 263 -18.21 16.23 3.97
C LEU A 263 -19.16 17.20 3.27
N GLU A 264 -18.64 18.26 2.64
CA GLU A 264 -19.42 19.23 1.86
C GLU A 264 -20.11 18.57 0.65
N GLU A 265 -19.41 17.70 -0.08
CA GLU A 265 -20.01 16.97 -1.21
C GLU A 265 -21.08 15.97 -0.73
N GLN A 266 -20.82 15.26 0.38
CA GLN A 266 -21.80 14.33 0.94
C GLN A 266 -23.01 15.04 1.58
N GLN A 267 -22.82 16.26 2.11
CA GLN A 267 -23.91 17.15 2.51
C GLN A 267 -24.72 17.60 1.30
N ARG A 268 -24.09 17.97 0.17
CA ARG A 268 -24.77 18.28 -1.09
C ARG A 268 -25.63 17.12 -1.59
N VAL A 269 -25.11 15.90 -1.55
CA VAL A 269 -25.86 14.69 -1.92
C VAL A 269 -27.03 14.47 -0.97
N ASN A 270 -26.85 14.66 0.34
CA ASN A 270 -27.92 14.55 1.31
C ASN A 270 -28.98 15.65 1.15
N GLU A 271 -28.61 16.91 0.93
CA GLU A 271 -29.57 18.01 0.65
C GLU A 271 -30.37 17.73 -0.61
N LYS A 272 -29.74 17.15 -1.64
CA LYS A 272 -30.43 16.72 -2.86
C LYS A 272 -31.43 15.59 -2.56
N LEU A 273 -31.01 14.54 -1.86
CA LEU A 273 -31.88 13.44 -1.45
C LEU A 273 -33.00 13.88 -0.49
N GLU A 274 -32.74 14.83 0.40
CA GLU A 274 -33.74 15.44 1.28
C GLU A 274 -34.72 16.34 0.51
N GLY A 275 -34.25 16.98 -0.57
CA GLY A 275 -35.07 17.67 -1.56
C GLY A 275 -36.00 16.69 -2.28
N ASP A 276 -35.44 15.63 -2.87
CA ASP A 276 -36.17 14.56 -3.55
C ASP A 276 -37.21 13.91 -2.61
N ILE A 277 -36.83 13.62 -1.35
CA ILE A 277 -37.73 13.09 -0.31
C ILE A 277 -38.78 14.13 0.11
N SER A 278 -38.44 15.42 0.13
CA SER A 278 -39.37 16.51 0.44
C SER A 278 -40.38 16.74 -0.68
N GLU A 279 -40.02 16.56 -1.96
CA GLU A 279 -40.98 16.56 -3.07
C GLU A 279 -41.91 15.34 -2.99
N LEU A 280 -41.35 14.15 -2.74
CA LEU A 280 -42.13 12.91 -2.57
C LEU A 280 -43.10 12.97 -1.37
N ARG A 281 -42.73 13.65 -0.27
CA ARG A 281 -43.63 13.90 0.88
C ARG A 281 -44.55 15.11 0.69
N GLY A 282 -44.11 16.13 -0.05
CA GLY A 282 -44.90 17.33 -0.37
C GLY A 282 -46.12 17.01 -1.22
N GLY A 283 -46.04 15.98 -2.07
CA GLY A 283 -47.19 15.40 -2.76
C GLY A 283 -48.18 14.63 -1.86
N SER A 284 -47.96 14.55 -0.53
CA SER A 284 -48.75 13.71 0.37
C SER A 284 -48.97 14.31 1.77
N HIS A 285 -49.76 15.39 1.88
CA HIS A 285 -50.49 15.66 3.12
C HIS A 285 -51.81 16.43 2.96
N GLU A 286 -52.93 15.73 3.16
CA GLU A 286 -54.06 16.24 3.96
C GLU A 286 -54.78 15.10 4.70
N THR A 287 -54.71 15.13 6.04
CA THR A 287 -55.62 14.44 7.01
C THR A 287 -55.50 12.89 7.14
N PRO A 288 -56.00 12.25 8.23
CA PRO A 288 -55.12 11.94 9.37
C PRO A 288 -55.26 10.51 9.98
N LEU A 289 -54.49 10.26 11.04
CA LEU A 289 -54.54 9.15 12.01
C LEU A 289 -54.00 7.75 11.61
N LEU A 290 -52.87 7.42 12.25
CA LEU A 290 -52.68 6.28 13.18
C LEU A 290 -53.39 4.93 12.88
N GLY A 291 -52.59 3.86 12.81
CA GLY A 291 -52.94 2.61 13.52
C GLY A 291 -52.78 1.29 12.77
N ALA A 292 -51.57 0.71 12.86
CA ALA A 292 -51.25 -0.72 12.68
C ALA A 292 -51.43 -1.36 11.26
N PRO A 293 -50.69 -2.46 10.95
CA PRO A 293 -50.55 -2.93 9.58
C PRO A 293 -51.39 -4.19 9.27
N GLY A 294 -52.12 -4.16 8.16
CA GLY A 294 -52.71 -5.35 7.55
C GLY A 294 -53.92 -5.03 6.66
N VAL A 295 -54.05 -5.79 5.57
CA VAL A 295 -55.26 -5.87 4.72
C VAL A 295 -55.53 -4.65 3.82
N MET A 296 -55.01 -4.67 2.57
CA MET A 296 -55.81 -4.73 1.32
C MET A 296 -55.00 -4.44 0.04
N ILE A 297 -54.59 -5.51 -0.65
CA ILE A 297 -54.33 -5.47 -2.10
C ILE A 297 -55.68 -5.69 -2.81
N SER A 298 -56.43 -4.61 -3.10
CA SER A 298 -57.67 -4.70 -3.90
C SER A 298 -58.17 -3.38 -4.51
N THR A 299 -57.71 -2.21 -4.04
CA THR A 299 -58.35 -0.92 -4.34
C THR A 299 -57.76 -0.10 -5.49
N PHE A 300 -56.59 -0.47 -6.04
CA PHE A 300 -55.89 0.37 -7.04
C PHE A 300 -56.37 0.17 -8.49
N ALA A 301 -57.01 -0.96 -8.81
CA ALA A 301 -57.42 -1.32 -10.18
C ALA A 301 -58.64 -0.54 -10.74
N ARG A 302 -59.14 0.49 -10.03
CA ARG A 302 -60.38 1.22 -10.41
C ARG A 302 -60.21 2.73 -10.63
N LYS A 303 -58.99 3.28 -10.56
CA LYS A 303 -58.76 4.74 -10.69
C LYS A 303 -58.01 5.20 -11.95
N MET A 304 -57.73 4.29 -12.88
CA MET A 304 -57.19 4.57 -14.23
C MET A 304 -58.29 4.82 -15.28
N ALA A 305 -59.44 5.38 -14.89
CA ALA A 305 -60.61 5.48 -15.77
C ALA A 305 -61.46 6.76 -15.53
N GLN A 306 -60.81 7.92 -15.38
CA GLN A 306 -61.44 9.23 -15.52
C GLN A 306 -60.40 10.32 -15.81
N LEU A 307 -60.38 10.75 -17.08
CA LEU A 307 -60.53 12.14 -17.56
C LEU A 307 -59.72 13.26 -16.82
N GLY A 308 -58.94 14.13 -17.46
CA GLY A 308 -58.86 14.51 -18.89
C GLY A 308 -59.65 15.80 -19.17
N GLN A 309 -58.99 16.79 -19.82
CA GLN A 309 -59.37 18.23 -19.94
C GLN A 309 -58.96 19.07 -18.71
N SER A 310 -58.47 20.32 -18.79
CA SER A 310 -58.10 21.22 -19.93
C SER A 310 -57.36 22.47 -19.40
N ASP A 311 -56.46 23.06 -20.21
CA ASP A 311 -56.16 24.52 -20.40
C ASP A 311 -56.03 25.50 -19.19
N SER A 312 -55.21 26.56 -19.15
CA SER A 312 -54.20 27.20 -20.02
C SER A 312 -53.60 28.43 -19.26
N SER A 313 -52.52 29.13 -19.63
CA SER A 313 -51.25 28.81 -20.32
C SER A 313 -50.34 30.07 -20.35
N SER A 314 -49.05 30.00 -20.00
CA SER A 314 -48.09 31.11 -20.25
C SER A 314 -46.62 30.68 -20.44
N SER A 315 -46.16 30.70 -21.70
CA SER A 315 -44.81 31.07 -22.19
C SER A 315 -43.56 30.61 -21.39
N SER A 316 -42.81 29.58 -21.81
CA SER A 316 -41.72 29.61 -22.83
C SER A 316 -40.46 30.41 -22.39
N VAL A 317 -39.21 29.90 -22.40
CA VAL A 317 -38.56 28.87 -23.23
C VAL A 317 -37.42 28.16 -22.47
N SER A 318 -37.34 26.83 -22.55
CA SER A 318 -36.06 26.05 -22.66
C SER A 318 -36.33 24.54 -22.85
N HIS A 319 -36.76 24.14 -24.05
CA HIS A 319 -36.84 22.73 -24.47
C HIS A 319 -35.43 22.16 -24.70
N ALA A 320 -34.93 21.33 -23.78
CA ALA A 320 -33.74 20.50 -23.99
C ALA A 320 -33.71 19.23 -23.11
N ASN A 321 -34.33 19.27 -21.92
CA ASN A 321 -34.26 18.17 -20.94
C ASN A 321 -35.46 17.20 -20.96
N SER A 322 -36.56 17.52 -21.65
CA SER A 322 -37.78 16.71 -21.61
C SER A 322 -37.60 15.36 -22.29
N ASP A 323 -37.11 15.36 -23.53
CA ASP A 323 -36.96 14.17 -24.36
C ASP A 323 -35.97 13.15 -23.76
N ASN A 324 -34.95 13.63 -23.05
CA ASN A 324 -33.94 12.79 -22.39
C ASN A 324 -34.48 12.14 -21.10
N LEU A 325 -35.33 12.85 -20.35
CA LEU A 325 -35.94 12.32 -19.13
C LEU A 325 -37.02 11.29 -19.47
N GLU A 326 -37.86 11.53 -20.48
CA GLU A 326 -38.92 10.62 -20.87
C GLU A 326 -38.35 9.31 -21.48
N GLU A 327 -37.30 9.39 -22.31
CA GLU A 327 -36.58 8.22 -22.82
C GLU A 327 -35.84 7.48 -21.68
N SER A 328 -35.21 8.18 -20.73
CA SER A 328 -34.54 7.55 -19.59
C SER A 328 -35.52 6.90 -18.61
N MET A 329 -36.70 7.46 -18.40
CA MET A 329 -37.75 6.85 -17.58
C MET A 329 -38.35 5.63 -18.28
N ARG A 330 -38.63 5.70 -19.59
CA ARG A 330 -39.11 4.54 -20.36
C ARG A 330 -38.08 3.41 -20.33
N LYS A 331 -36.80 3.72 -20.53
CA LYS A 331 -35.70 2.74 -20.47
C LYS A 331 -35.54 2.12 -19.08
N ALA A 332 -35.55 2.90 -18.00
CA ALA A 332 -35.47 2.35 -16.65
C ALA A 332 -36.69 1.45 -16.30
N GLN A 333 -37.86 1.75 -16.87
CA GLN A 333 -39.07 0.98 -16.70
C GLN A 333 -39.07 -0.31 -17.56
N GLU A 334 -38.54 -0.25 -18.79
CA GLU A 334 -38.24 -1.41 -19.64
C GLU A 334 -37.20 -2.34 -18.98
N ASP A 335 -36.07 -1.79 -18.49
CA ASP A 335 -35.01 -2.54 -17.80
C ASP A 335 -35.54 -3.22 -16.52
N ALA A 336 -36.39 -2.53 -15.73
CA ALA A 336 -37.02 -3.11 -14.55
C ALA A 336 -38.03 -4.22 -14.89
N GLU A 337 -38.72 -4.13 -16.02
CA GLU A 337 -39.66 -5.16 -16.49
C GLU A 337 -38.93 -6.37 -17.07
N VAL A 338 -37.82 -6.15 -17.80
CA VAL A 338 -36.91 -7.21 -18.25
C VAL A 338 -36.32 -7.95 -17.05
N LEU A 339 -35.83 -7.24 -16.04
CA LEU A 339 -35.33 -7.85 -14.81
C LEU A 339 -36.41 -8.66 -14.08
N ARG A 340 -37.65 -8.16 -13.98
CA ARG A 340 -38.77 -8.95 -13.44
C ARG A 340 -39.08 -10.19 -14.28
N SER A 341 -39.02 -10.08 -15.61
CA SER A 341 -39.25 -11.19 -16.55
C SER A 341 -38.20 -12.30 -16.47
N LEU A 342 -36.99 -11.98 -16.00
CA LEU A 342 -35.90 -12.94 -15.81
C LEU A 342 -35.84 -13.49 -14.38
N VAL A 343 -36.02 -12.64 -13.36
CA VAL A 343 -35.91 -13.04 -11.96
C VAL A 343 -37.09 -13.93 -11.52
N ILE A 344 -38.33 -13.62 -11.92
CA ILE A 344 -39.49 -14.39 -11.45
C ILE A 344 -39.43 -15.87 -11.94
N PRO A 345 -39.15 -16.17 -13.23
CA PRO A 345 -38.97 -17.56 -13.66
C PRO A 345 -37.78 -18.26 -13.00
N LEU A 346 -36.69 -17.55 -12.72
CA LEU A 346 -35.54 -18.12 -12.01
C LEU A 346 -35.88 -18.44 -10.54
N GLU A 347 -36.67 -17.61 -9.86
CA GLU A 347 -37.17 -17.89 -8.51
C GLU A 347 -38.11 -19.10 -8.49
N GLU A 348 -39.00 -19.21 -9.48
CA GLU A 348 -39.88 -20.38 -9.66
C GLU A 348 -39.09 -21.65 -10.00
N GLU A 349 -38.06 -21.55 -10.85
CA GLU A 349 -37.18 -22.68 -11.21
C GLU A 349 -36.33 -23.12 -10.01
N ILE A 350 -35.76 -22.19 -9.23
CA ILE A 350 -35.06 -22.50 -7.97
C ILE A 350 -36.02 -23.19 -6.98
N LYS A 351 -37.28 -22.77 -6.91
CA LYS A 351 -38.31 -23.38 -6.05
C LYS A 351 -38.66 -24.79 -6.53
N ALA A 352 -38.82 -24.99 -7.84
CA ALA A 352 -39.06 -26.30 -8.45
C ALA A 352 -37.85 -27.25 -8.31
N LEU A 353 -36.62 -26.74 -8.44
CA LEU A 353 -35.39 -27.52 -8.23
C LEU A 353 -35.23 -27.93 -6.77
N LYS A 354 -35.54 -27.06 -5.80
CA LYS A 354 -35.56 -27.41 -4.37
C LYS A 354 -36.59 -28.51 -4.05
N GLU A 355 -37.76 -28.49 -4.70
CA GLU A 355 -38.77 -29.52 -4.50
C GLU A 355 -38.44 -30.84 -5.23
N LYS A 356 -37.81 -30.78 -6.41
CA LYS A 356 -37.21 -31.94 -7.08
C LYS A 356 -36.09 -32.56 -6.26
N LEU A 357 -35.25 -31.75 -5.59
CA LEU A 357 -34.20 -32.24 -4.71
C LEU A 357 -34.79 -32.97 -3.49
N ARG A 358 -35.83 -32.42 -2.87
CA ARG A 358 -36.55 -33.09 -1.76
C ARG A 358 -37.23 -34.39 -2.17
N THR A 359 -37.82 -34.44 -3.37
CA THR A 359 -38.43 -35.68 -3.88
C THR A 359 -37.38 -36.71 -4.28
N ALA A 360 -36.23 -36.30 -4.82
CA ALA A 360 -35.08 -37.17 -5.04
C ALA A 360 -34.49 -37.72 -3.73
N ASP A 361 -34.33 -36.89 -2.69
CA ASP A 361 -33.90 -37.33 -1.35
C ASP A 361 -34.91 -38.32 -0.73
N SER A 362 -36.21 -38.07 -0.89
CA SER A 362 -37.27 -38.96 -0.42
C SER A 362 -37.29 -40.30 -1.17
N GLN A 363 -37.00 -40.29 -2.47
CA GLN A 363 -36.83 -41.50 -3.28
C GLN A 363 -35.54 -42.25 -2.91
N LEU A 364 -34.41 -41.56 -2.73
CA LEU A 364 -33.15 -42.15 -2.26
C LEU A 364 -33.32 -42.84 -0.90
N ARG A 365 -34.06 -42.23 0.04
CA ARG A 365 -34.36 -42.86 1.33
C ARG A 365 -35.28 -44.08 1.21
N LYS A 366 -36.20 -44.11 0.23
CA LYS A 366 -36.99 -45.31 -0.08
C LYS A 366 -36.12 -46.41 -0.67
N TYR A 367 -35.28 -46.12 -1.66
CA TYR A 367 -34.35 -47.10 -2.23
C TYR A 367 -33.37 -47.62 -1.17
N GLN A 368 -32.86 -46.79 -0.27
CA GLN A 368 -32.05 -47.24 0.87
C GLN A 368 -32.81 -48.17 1.84
N SER A 369 -34.14 -48.02 1.98
CA SER A 369 -34.95 -48.95 2.76
C SER A 369 -35.33 -50.24 2.02
N GLU A 370 -35.26 -50.24 0.68
CA GLU A 370 -35.53 -51.42 -0.16
C GLU A 370 -34.25 -52.24 -0.42
N ASP A 371 -33.10 -51.60 -0.63
CA ASP A 371 -31.78 -52.25 -0.80
C ASP A 371 -31.34 -53.01 0.47
N GLY A 372 -31.76 -52.56 1.66
CA GLY A 372 -31.48 -53.29 2.91
C GLY A 372 -31.98 -54.75 2.91
N SER A 373 -33.03 -55.03 2.13
CA SER A 373 -33.58 -56.39 1.94
C SER A 373 -32.84 -57.19 0.86
N TYR A 374 -32.21 -56.51 -0.11
CA TYR A 374 -31.51 -57.15 -1.23
C TYR A 374 -30.03 -57.44 -0.91
N VAL A 375 -29.37 -56.56 -0.15
CA VAL A 375 -27.99 -56.74 0.34
C VAL A 375 -27.88 -57.97 1.25
N GLU A 376 -28.83 -58.16 2.17
CA GLU A 376 -28.88 -59.34 3.06
C GLU A 376 -29.11 -60.66 2.29
N MET A 377 -29.64 -60.59 1.07
CA MET A 377 -29.79 -61.72 0.14
C MET A 377 -28.53 -61.97 -0.69
N LEU A 378 -27.76 -60.92 -1.02
CA LEU A 378 -26.51 -61.02 -1.77
C LEU A 378 -25.33 -61.52 -0.91
N GLU A 379 -25.20 -61.10 0.35
CA GLU A 379 -24.13 -61.57 1.25
C GLU A 379 -24.17 -63.10 1.47
N LYS A 380 -25.37 -63.69 1.48
CA LYS A 380 -25.57 -65.16 1.53
C LYS A 380 -25.16 -65.91 0.26
N ASN A 381 -25.06 -65.21 -0.88
CA ASN A 381 -24.67 -65.81 -2.17
C ASN A 381 -23.20 -65.54 -2.53
N LEU A 382 -22.58 -64.49 -1.99
CA LEU A 382 -21.14 -64.22 -2.17
C LEU A 382 -20.26 -65.24 -1.43
N THR A 383 -20.68 -65.70 -0.25
CA THR A 383 -19.95 -66.73 0.54
C THR A 383 -19.88 -68.11 -0.13
N THR A 384 -20.63 -68.35 -1.22
CA THR A 384 -20.55 -69.56 -2.05
C THR A 384 -19.77 -69.38 -3.36
N ALA A 385 -19.41 -68.15 -3.76
CA ALA A 385 -18.71 -67.86 -5.01
C ALA A 385 -17.18 -67.74 -4.88
N GLU A 386 -16.66 -67.39 -3.68
CA GLU A 386 -15.23 -67.19 -3.42
C GLU A 386 -14.35 -68.44 -3.62
N SER A 387 -14.94 -69.61 -3.87
CA SER A 387 -14.20 -70.87 -4.13
C SER A 387 -13.83 -71.13 -5.60
N SER A 388 -14.23 -70.29 -6.57
CA SER A 388 -14.12 -70.63 -8.01
C SER A 388 -13.29 -69.70 -8.92
N GLU A 389 -12.87 -68.50 -8.50
CA GLU A 389 -12.24 -67.52 -9.40
C GLU A 389 -10.71 -67.37 -9.31
N LEU A 390 -10.01 -68.30 -8.65
CA LEU A 390 -8.53 -68.33 -8.64
C LEU A 390 -7.90 -68.94 -9.91
N ALA A 391 -8.69 -69.15 -10.97
CA ALA A 391 -8.28 -69.85 -12.20
C ALA A 391 -8.39 -69.04 -13.52
N ALA A 392 -8.99 -67.84 -13.53
CA ALA A 392 -9.33 -67.13 -14.78
C ALA A 392 -8.50 -65.86 -15.07
N ASN A 393 -7.75 -65.32 -14.11
CA ASN A 393 -7.10 -64.00 -14.22
C ASN A 393 -5.65 -64.03 -14.77
N ASN A 394 -5.41 -64.76 -15.86
CA ASN A 394 -4.12 -64.74 -16.59
C ASN A 394 -4.20 -64.36 -18.08
N ASP A 395 -5.38 -64.27 -18.70
CA ASP A 395 -5.48 -64.05 -20.16
C ASP A 395 -5.89 -62.62 -20.61
N LEU A 396 -6.40 -61.76 -19.72
CA LEU A 396 -6.90 -60.43 -20.11
C LEU A 396 -5.86 -59.28 -20.06
N ARG A 397 -4.56 -59.60 -20.06
CA ARG A 397 -3.47 -58.61 -20.23
C ARG A 397 -2.77 -58.68 -21.59
N ARG A 398 -3.46 -59.15 -22.65
CA ARG A 398 -2.91 -59.26 -24.02
C ARG A 398 -3.55 -58.38 -25.10
N ASN A 399 -4.85 -58.05 -25.02
CA ASN A 399 -5.54 -57.35 -26.11
C ASN A 399 -5.91 -55.89 -25.76
N SER A 400 -4.90 -55.02 -25.72
CA SER A 400 -5.08 -53.56 -25.86
C SER A 400 -4.09 -53.02 -26.90
N LYS A 401 -4.24 -53.54 -28.14
CA LYS A 401 -3.53 -53.05 -29.34
C LYS A 401 -4.40 -52.92 -30.60
N ASP A 402 -5.62 -53.48 -30.62
CA ASP A 402 -6.43 -53.61 -31.83
C ASP A 402 -7.66 -52.68 -31.89
N VAL A 403 -7.51 -51.42 -31.48
CA VAL A 403 -8.49 -50.34 -31.77
C VAL A 403 -7.79 -49.09 -32.35
N ALA A 404 -6.81 -49.33 -33.23
CA ALA A 404 -6.15 -48.31 -34.04
C ALA A 404 -5.90 -48.77 -35.50
N ILE A 405 -6.58 -49.83 -35.93
CA ILE A 405 -6.53 -50.36 -37.29
C ILE A 405 -7.97 -50.62 -37.75
N LEU A 406 -8.55 -49.66 -38.49
CA LEU A 406 -9.62 -49.83 -39.52
C LEU A 406 -10.15 -48.46 -40.01
N SER A 407 -9.26 -47.49 -40.28
CA SER A 407 -9.60 -46.21 -40.93
C SER A 407 -8.73 -45.95 -42.17
N SER A 408 -8.22 -47.01 -42.81
CA SER A 408 -7.32 -46.90 -43.97
C SER A 408 -7.41 -48.10 -44.92
N GLN A 409 -8.62 -48.38 -45.44
CA GLN A 409 -8.81 -49.08 -46.72
C GLN A 409 -10.28 -48.99 -47.17
N ASN A 410 -10.60 -47.96 -47.95
CA ASN A 410 -11.65 -47.96 -48.99
C ASN A 410 -11.59 -46.65 -49.79
N LYS A 411 -10.47 -46.41 -50.48
CA LYS A 411 -10.48 -45.55 -51.66
C LYS A 411 -11.16 -46.33 -52.79
N VAL A 412 -12.43 -46.04 -53.07
CA VAL A 412 -13.05 -46.46 -54.32
C VAL A 412 -12.41 -45.65 -55.45
N PRO A 413 -11.78 -46.28 -56.46
CA PRO A 413 -11.23 -45.54 -57.59
C PRO A 413 -12.36 -44.98 -58.47
N ASN A 414 -12.33 -43.67 -58.70
CA ASN A 414 -13.08 -43.07 -59.79
C ASN A 414 -12.32 -43.38 -61.09
N SER A 415 -12.82 -44.33 -61.89
CA SER A 415 -12.44 -44.47 -63.30
C SER A 415 -13.58 -45.10 -64.09
N PRO A 416 -13.91 -44.58 -65.30
CA PRO A 416 -15.06 -45.03 -66.05
C PRO A 416 -14.72 -46.30 -66.85
N LEU A 417 -15.31 -47.43 -66.48
CA LEU A 417 -15.30 -48.62 -67.33
C LEU A 417 -16.20 -48.38 -68.56
N LYS A 418 -15.56 -48.02 -69.67
CA LYS A 418 -16.15 -48.17 -71.01
C LYS A 418 -16.45 -49.65 -71.24
N TYR A 419 -17.73 -49.99 -71.40
CA TYR A 419 -18.12 -51.18 -72.14
C TYR A 419 -18.57 -50.75 -73.54
N ASN A 420 -18.11 -51.47 -74.56
CA ASN A 420 -18.39 -51.14 -75.96
C ASN A 420 -19.86 -51.36 -76.30
N GLU A 421 -20.39 -50.47 -77.14
CA GLU A 421 -21.60 -50.74 -77.90
C GLU A 421 -21.28 -51.69 -79.05
N ASP A 422 -22.09 -52.73 -79.22
CA ASP A 422 -22.42 -53.29 -80.53
C ASP A 422 -23.94 -53.48 -80.57
N SER A 423 -24.56 -53.05 -81.67
CA SER A 423 -26.03 -52.94 -81.85
C SER A 423 -26.64 -54.23 -82.43
N PRO A 424 -27.97 -54.34 -82.67
CA PRO A 424 -29.11 -53.54 -82.16
C PRO A 424 -30.23 -54.40 -81.54
N GLY A 425 -30.98 -53.89 -80.56
CA GLY A 425 -32.10 -54.64 -79.95
C GLY A 425 -33.09 -53.79 -79.16
N ASP A 426 -34.13 -53.30 -79.84
CA ASP A 426 -35.21 -52.51 -79.24
C ASP A 426 -36.15 -53.38 -78.38
N LEU A 427 -35.94 -53.41 -77.07
CA LEU A 427 -36.95 -53.83 -76.09
C LEU A 427 -37.09 -52.80 -74.97
N LYS A 428 -37.83 -51.74 -75.31
CA LYS A 428 -38.27 -50.67 -74.42
C LYS A 428 -39.33 -51.13 -73.41
N THR A 429 -38.95 -52.05 -72.52
CA THR A 429 -39.74 -52.42 -71.33
C THR A 429 -38.81 -52.56 -70.14
N LYS A 430 -38.31 -51.42 -69.63
CA LYS A 430 -37.68 -51.38 -68.29
C LYS A 430 -38.64 -52.06 -67.32
N CYS A 431 -38.20 -53.14 -66.68
CA CYS A 431 -39.06 -53.91 -65.80
C CYS A 431 -39.62 -52.99 -64.70
N ASN A 432 -40.95 -52.81 -64.65
CA ASN A 432 -41.59 -51.89 -63.70
C ASN A 432 -41.24 -52.24 -62.24
N LEU A 433 -40.98 -53.52 -61.96
CA LEU A 433 -40.50 -53.97 -60.65
C LEU A 433 -39.06 -53.51 -60.37
N CYS A 434 -38.16 -53.56 -61.36
CA CYS A 434 -36.79 -53.08 -61.22
C CYS A 434 -36.72 -51.55 -61.10
N LEU A 435 -37.53 -50.81 -61.86
CA LEU A 435 -37.67 -49.35 -61.71
C LEU A 435 -38.22 -48.96 -60.33
N ASN A 436 -39.16 -49.74 -59.79
CA ASN A 436 -39.69 -49.52 -58.45
C ASN A 436 -38.63 -49.80 -57.38
N TYR A 437 -37.88 -50.91 -57.49
CA TYR A 437 -36.76 -51.18 -56.57
C TYR A 437 -35.61 -50.18 -56.69
N GLU A 438 -35.30 -49.67 -57.89
CA GLU A 438 -34.32 -48.60 -58.10
C GLU A 438 -34.80 -47.30 -57.43
N ALA A 439 -36.06 -46.91 -57.63
CA ALA A 439 -36.65 -45.75 -56.97
C ALA A 439 -36.72 -45.91 -55.44
N GLN A 440 -37.03 -47.11 -54.94
CA GLN A 440 -37.05 -47.43 -53.52
C GLN A 440 -35.64 -47.39 -52.92
N LEU A 441 -34.63 -47.93 -53.60
CA LEU A 441 -33.24 -47.88 -53.18
C LEU A 441 -32.71 -46.44 -53.14
N VAL A 442 -33.01 -45.62 -54.16
CA VAL A 442 -32.66 -44.19 -54.17
C VAL A 442 -33.38 -43.44 -53.04
N ASN A 443 -34.62 -43.81 -52.71
CA ASN A 443 -35.35 -43.22 -51.58
C ASN A 443 -34.74 -43.60 -50.23
N GLU A 444 -34.33 -44.86 -50.02
CA GLU A 444 -33.62 -45.28 -48.80
C GLU A 444 -32.20 -44.67 -48.71
N GLN A 445 -31.47 -44.56 -49.82
CA GLN A 445 -30.19 -43.84 -49.87
C GLN A 445 -30.35 -42.35 -49.54
N LYS A 446 -31.44 -41.72 -49.99
CA LYS A 446 -31.77 -40.34 -49.64
C LYS A 446 -32.06 -40.19 -48.16
N LYS A 447 -32.91 -41.06 -47.57
CA LYS A 447 -33.16 -41.11 -46.12
C LYS A 447 -31.88 -41.32 -45.33
N TYR A 448 -30.99 -42.22 -45.77
CA TYR A 448 -29.70 -42.46 -45.13
C TYR A 448 -28.80 -41.21 -45.18
N SER A 449 -28.78 -40.50 -46.32
CA SER A 449 -28.06 -39.23 -46.46
C SER A 449 -28.63 -38.12 -45.56
N GLU A 450 -29.95 -38.07 -45.39
CA GLU A 450 -30.64 -37.15 -44.47
C GLU A 450 -30.31 -37.49 -43.01
N LEU A 451 -30.42 -38.76 -42.60
CA LEU A 451 -30.04 -39.24 -41.27
C LEU A 451 -28.55 -38.97 -40.96
N CYS A 452 -27.64 -39.13 -41.93
CA CYS A 452 -26.24 -38.79 -41.75
C CYS A 452 -26.01 -37.28 -41.52
N LYS A 453 -26.81 -36.41 -42.14
CA LYS A 453 -26.75 -34.95 -41.89
C LYS A 453 -27.30 -34.61 -40.52
N GLU A 454 -28.37 -35.27 -40.08
CA GLU A 454 -28.93 -35.13 -38.73
C GLU A 454 -27.93 -35.58 -37.66
N LEU A 455 -27.30 -36.76 -37.82
CA LEU A 455 -26.23 -37.23 -36.94
C LEU A 455 -25.05 -36.25 -36.89
N ALA A 456 -24.60 -35.73 -38.04
CA ALA A 456 -23.54 -34.73 -38.08
C ALA A 456 -23.95 -33.37 -37.49
N MET A 457 -25.25 -33.04 -37.41
CA MET A 457 -25.75 -31.88 -36.66
C MET A 457 -25.77 -32.17 -35.15
N LEU A 458 -26.28 -33.34 -34.73
CA LEU A 458 -26.27 -33.78 -33.33
C LEU A 458 -24.86 -33.86 -32.75
N ASP A 459 -23.88 -34.34 -33.51
CA ASP A 459 -22.48 -34.38 -33.06
C ASP A 459 -21.86 -32.99 -32.88
N ARG A 460 -22.24 -32.00 -33.71
CA ARG A 460 -21.83 -30.61 -33.51
C ARG A 460 -22.49 -30.01 -32.27
N CYS A 461 -23.80 -30.19 -32.10
CA CYS A 461 -24.51 -29.77 -30.89
C CYS A 461 -23.91 -30.42 -29.62
N ARG A 462 -23.49 -31.69 -29.69
CA ARG A 462 -22.80 -32.39 -28.59
C ARG A 462 -21.42 -31.79 -28.30
N GLN A 463 -20.65 -31.44 -29.33
CA GLN A 463 -19.35 -30.76 -29.15
C GLN A 463 -19.52 -29.37 -28.55
N ASP A 464 -20.51 -28.60 -28.99
CA ASP A 464 -20.75 -27.25 -28.49
C ASP A 464 -21.30 -27.26 -27.06
N LEU A 465 -22.18 -28.20 -26.72
CA LEU A 465 -22.60 -28.45 -25.34
C LEU A 465 -21.42 -28.84 -24.44
N ASN A 466 -20.48 -29.66 -24.92
CA ASN A 466 -19.27 -30.02 -24.16
C ASN A 466 -18.35 -28.81 -23.93
N LYS A 467 -18.20 -27.90 -24.91
CA LYS A 467 -17.45 -26.65 -24.74
C LYS A 467 -18.13 -25.74 -23.71
N GLU A 468 -19.44 -25.56 -23.81
CA GLU A 468 -20.24 -24.76 -22.88
C GLU A 468 -20.14 -25.30 -21.44
N MET A 469 -20.23 -26.62 -21.25
CA MET A 469 -20.02 -27.25 -19.94
C MET A 469 -18.61 -27.01 -19.39
N ALA A 470 -17.57 -27.06 -20.24
CA ALA A 470 -16.20 -26.77 -19.82
C ALA A 470 -16.02 -25.29 -19.41
N ILE A 471 -16.58 -24.35 -20.18
CA ILE A 471 -16.54 -22.91 -19.89
C ILE A 471 -17.31 -22.61 -18.59
N ARG A 472 -18.51 -23.19 -18.40
CA ARG A 472 -19.25 -23.07 -17.14
C ARG A 472 -18.47 -23.58 -15.94
N LYS A 473 -17.80 -24.72 -16.06
CA LYS A 473 -16.96 -25.28 -14.99
C LYS A 473 -15.78 -24.37 -14.64
N ASP A 474 -15.10 -23.79 -15.63
CA ASP A 474 -14.01 -22.84 -15.42
C ASP A 474 -14.50 -21.53 -14.76
N MET A 475 -15.67 -21.01 -15.17
CA MET A 475 -16.29 -19.85 -14.52
C MET A 475 -16.71 -20.15 -13.08
N GLU A 476 -17.31 -21.32 -12.81
CA GLU A 476 -17.70 -21.74 -11.47
C GLU A 476 -16.47 -21.96 -10.56
N GLN A 477 -15.39 -22.51 -11.10
CA GLN A 477 -14.12 -22.64 -10.38
C GLN A 477 -13.56 -21.26 -10.00
N LYS A 478 -13.40 -20.34 -10.97
CA LYS A 478 -12.90 -18.97 -10.72
C LYS A 478 -13.78 -18.19 -9.75
N TRP A 479 -15.10 -18.37 -9.84
CA TRP A 479 -16.04 -17.75 -8.90
C TRP A 479 -15.85 -18.27 -7.48
N ASN A 480 -15.64 -19.58 -7.30
CA ASN A 480 -15.35 -20.17 -5.99
C ASN A 480 -13.96 -19.76 -5.45
N GLU A 481 -12.94 -19.67 -6.31
CA GLU A 481 -11.59 -19.19 -5.97
C GLU A 481 -11.64 -17.75 -5.44
N ASN A 482 -12.22 -16.81 -6.22
CA ASN A 482 -12.37 -15.41 -5.80
C ASN A 482 -13.23 -15.28 -4.53
N LYS A 483 -14.27 -16.10 -4.37
CA LYS A 483 -15.13 -16.10 -3.18
C LYS A 483 -14.36 -16.52 -1.92
N GLU A 484 -13.54 -17.56 -2.00
CA GLU A 484 -12.73 -17.99 -0.86
C GLU A 484 -11.56 -17.02 -0.59
N GLU A 485 -11.00 -16.36 -1.63
CA GLU A 485 -10.04 -15.27 -1.46
C GLU A 485 -10.65 -14.07 -0.71
N HIS A 486 -11.80 -13.55 -1.16
CA HIS A 486 -12.47 -12.44 -0.48
C HIS A 486 -12.92 -12.80 0.94
N LYS A 487 -13.32 -14.06 1.17
CA LYS A 487 -13.63 -14.57 2.52
C LYS A 487 -12.38 -14.58 3.40
N ALA A 488 -11.21 -14.97 2.88
CA ALA A 488 -9.95 -14.88 3.59
C ALA A 488 -9.59 -13.42 3.93
N GLN A 489 -9.66 -12.51 2.94
CA GLN A 489 -9.43 -11.07 3.12
C GLN A 489 -10.37 -10.47 4.20
N VAL A 490 -11.65 -10.82 4.18
CA VAL A 490 -12.62 -10.39 5.22
C VAL A 490 -12.24 -10.92 6.59
N THR A 491 -11.84 -12.20 6.72
CA THR A 491 -11.42 -12.74 8.02
C THR A 491 -10.14 -12.09 8.55
N GLU A 492 -9.19 -11.75 7.67
CA GLU A 492 -7.97 -11.03 8.06
C GLU A 492 -8.28 -9.60 8.53
N LEU A 493 -9.15 -8.89 7.81
CA LEU A 493 -9.61 -7.55 8.20
C LEU A 493 -10.39 -7.58 9.53
N GLN A 494 -11.23 -8.59 9.75
CA GLN A 494 -11.93 -8.79 11.03
C GLN A 494 -10.94 -9.04 12.20
N MET A 495 -9.88 -9.84 11.99
CA MET A 495 -8.84 -10.04 13.00
C MET A 495 -8.04 -8.76 13.28
N LYS A 496 -7.68 -8.00 12.24
CA LYS A 496 -7.01 -6.69 12.37
C LYS A 496 -7.89 -5.69 13.13
N PHE A 497 -9.18 -5.61 12.78
CA PHE A 497 -10.16 -4.76 13.45
C PHE A 497 -10.26 -5.12 14.94
N LYS A 498 -10.49 -6.40 15.27
CA LYS A 498 -10.58 -6.86 16.68
C LYS A 498 -9.32 -6.53 17.48
N LYS A 499 -8.13 -6.73 16.90
CA LYS A 499 -6.85 -6.37 17.55
C LYS A 499 -6.73 -4.86 17.77
N SER A 500 -7.21 -4.03 16.84
CA SER A 500 -7.21 -2.57 17.00
C SER A 500 -8.23 -2.10 18.05
N GLU A 501 -9.37 -2.78 18.16
CA GLU A 501 -10.39 -2.54 19.18
C GLU A 501 -9.87 -2.90 20.58
N GLU A 502 -9.24 -4.07 20.74
CA GLU A 502 -8.60 -4.49 21.99
C GLU A 502 -7.52 -3.49 22.43
N ALA A 503 -6.67 -3.01 21.50
CA ALA A 503 -5.66 -2.00 21.78
C ALA A 503 -6.28 -0.63 22.19
N LEU A 504 -7.36 -0.20 21.52
CA LEU A 504 -8.09 1.02 21.89
C LEU A 504 -8.74 0.91 23.27
N GLN A 505 -9.31 -0.24 23.62
CA GLN A 505 -9.87 -0.49 24.95
C GLN A 505 -8.80 -0.45 26.04
N THR A 506 -7.63 -1.04 25.80
CA THR A 506 -6.47 -0.95 26.72
C THR A 506 -6.03 0.51 26.89
N LEU A 507 -5.81 1.24 25.79
CA LEU A 507 -5.39 2.65 25.84
C LEU A 507 -6.39 3.54 26.58
N GLN A 508 -7.70 3.31 26.39
CA GLN A 508 -8.75 4.02 27.14
C GLN A 508 -8.73 3.69 28.65
N SER A 509 -8.44 2.44 29.02
CA SER A 509 -8.29 2.03 30.43
C SER A 509 -7.06 2.68 31.07
N ASP A 510 -5.93 2.68 30.36
CA ASP A 510 -4.69 3.29 30.83
C ASP A 510 -4.84 4.80 30.98
N PHE A 511 -5.44 5.48 29.99
CA PHE A 511 -5.71 6.91 30.05
C PHE A 511 -6.61 7.27 31.24
N LYS A 512 -7.72 6.54 31.46
CA LYS A 512 -8.58 6.71 32.65
C LYS A 512 -7.80 6.54 33.94
N THR A 513 -6.96 5.50 34.02
CA THR A 513 -6.14 5.22 35.20
C THR A 513 -5.15 6.36 35.46
N MET A 514 -4.44 6.84 34.44
CA MET A 514 -3.52 7.98 34.54
C MET A 514 -4.24 9.27 34.91
N THR A 515 -5.42 9.56 34.34
CA THR A 515 -6.25 10.70 34.75
C THR A 515 -6.62 10.62 36.23
N THR A 516 -7.09 9.46 36.72
CA THR A 516 -7.44 9.31 38.16
C THR A 516 -6.24 9.40 39.10
N ASN A 517 -5.05 8.97 38.67
CA ASN A 517 -3.83 9.11 39.46
C ASN A 517 -3.34 10.56 39.48
N ALA A 518 -3.44 11.27 38.35
CA ALA A 518 -3.12 12.69 38.26
C ALA A 518 -4.06 13.55 39.11
N THR A 519 -5.38 13.34 39.07
CA THR A 519 -6.32 14.06 39.95
C THR A 519 -6.06 13.79 41.42
N LYS A 520 -5.87 12.53 41.83
CA LYS A 520 -5.47 12.20 43.21
C LYS A 520 -4.19 12.92 43.65
N LYS A 521 -3.19 13.01 42.77
CA LYS A 521 -1.93 13.71 43.08
C LYS A 521 -2.14 15.21 43.20
N ILE A 522 -2.95 15.83 42.34
CA ILE A 522 -3.32 17.24 42.42
C ILE A 522 -4.09 17.53 43.72
N GLU A 523 -5.02 16.66 44.09
CA GLU A 523 -5.83 16.81 45.32
C GLU A 523 -4.96 16.71 46.58
N MET A 524 -4.09 15.69 46.66
CA MET A 524 -3.10 15.55 47.74
C MET A 524 -2.15 16.77 47.82
N LEU A 525 -1.72 17.33 46.68
CA LEU A 525 -0.90 18.55 46.65
C LEU A 525 -1.69 19.80 47.09
N ARG A 526 -2.98 19.89 46.77
CA ARG A 526 -3.87 20.97 47.26
C ARG A 526 -4.03 20.91 48.78
N GLU A 527 -4.27 19.72 49.33
CA GLU A 527 -4.35 19.49 50.79
C GLU A 527 -3.04 19.89 51.49
N GLN A 528 -1.89 19.43 50.97
CA GLN A 528 -0.58 19.79 51.51
C GLN A 528 -0.30 21.30 51.47
N ARG A 529 -0.65 21.97 50.36
CA ARG A 529 -0.50 23.43 50.23
C ARG A 529 -1.41 24.18 51.21
N GLU A 530 -2.64 23.72 51.39
CA GLU A 530 -3.59 24.33 52.33
C GLU A 530 -3.17 24.13 53.79
N GLN A 531 -2.62 22.97 54.14
CA GLN A 531 -2.03 22.74 55.46
C GLN A 531 -0.85 23.68 55.71
N MET A 532 0.11 23.73 54.77
CA MET A 532 1.28 24.60 54.87
C MET A 532 0.91 26.09 54.97
N ARG A 533 -0.17 26.52 54.30
CA ARG A 533 -0.71 27.88 54.43
C ARG A 533 -1.23 28.18 55.84
N LYS A 534 -1.90 27.22 56.49
CA LYS A 534 -2.38 27.35 57.88
C LYS A 534 -1.22 27.36 58.87
N ASP A 535 -0.21 26.52 58.64
CA ASP A 535 0.98 26.45 59.49
C ASP A 535 1.76 27.78 59.43
N LEU A 536 1.94 28.35 58.23
CA LEU A 536 2.52 29.69 58.04
C LEU A 536 1.70 30.78 58.76
N GLN A 537 0.36 30.81 58.59
CA GLN A 537 -0.49 31.77 59.29
C GLN A 537 -0.42 31.65 60.82
N SER A 538 -0.24 30.43 61.35
CA SER A 538 -0.06 30.21 62.78
C SER A 538 1.30 30.73 63.27
N LEU A 539 2.36 30.52 62.48
CA LEU A 539 3.70 31.02 62.78
C LEU A 539 3.78 32.55 62.69
N ASP A 540 3.14 33.17 61.71
CA ASP A 540 3.05 34.63 61.59
C ASP A 540 2.35 35.24 62.81
N LEU A 541 1.21 34.69 63.23
CA LEU A 541 0.49 35.13 64.42
C LEU A 541 1.30 34.95 65.71
N GLU A 542 2.08 33.86 65.82
CA GLU A 542 2.98 33.64 66.95
C GLU A 542 4.17 34.61 66.94
N ASN A 543 4.75 34.90 65.78
CA ASN A 543 5.80 35.90 65.60
C ASN A 543 5.31 37.31 65.94
N GLU A 544 4.14 37.75 65.45
CA GLU A 544 3.54 39.04 65.81
C GLU A 544 3.34 39.15 67.33
N LYS A 545 2.86 38.08 67.96
CA LYS A 545 2.63 38.02 69.41
C LYS A 545 3.94 38.04 70.21
N LEU A 546 5.00 37.38 69.72
CA LEU A 546 6.32 37.37 70.36
C LEU A 546 7.03 38.72 70.19
N VAL A 547 7.04 39.30 68.99
CA VAL A 547 7.60 40.63 68.71
C VAL A 547 6.84 41.70 69.50
N GLY A 548 5.50 41.64 69.53
CA GLY A 548 4.67 42.56 70.32
C GLY A 548 4.99 42.51 71.81
N LYS A 549 5.11 41.31 72.39
CA LYS A 549 5.54 41.11 73.79
C LYS A 549 6.97 41.57 74.05
N HIS A 550 7.90 41.25 73.16
CA HIS A 550 9.29 41.67 73.30
C HIS A 550 9.41 43.20 73.25
N ASN A 551 8.67 43.85 72.35
CA ASN A 551 8.69 45.31 72.23
C ASN A 551 8.05 45.99 73.44
N THR A 552 6.89 45.52 73.92
CA THR A 552 6.26 46.05 75.15
C THR A 552 7.16 45.84 76.36
N HIS A 553 7.70 44.64 76.58
CA HIS A 553 8.56 44.37 77.73
C HIS A 553 9.90 45.13 77.67
N SER A 554 10.48 45.27 76.48
CA SER A 554 11.68 46.11 76.28
C SER A 554 11.40 47.59 76.52
N GLN A 555 10.20 48.08 76.21
CA GLN A 555 9.82 49.47 76.42
C GLN A 555 9.49 49.74 77.90
N GLU A 556 8.77 48.83 78.57
CA GLU A 556 8.58 48.82 80.02
C GLU A 556 9.91 48.86 80.79
N LEU A 557 10.93 48.11 80.34
CA LEU A 557 12.27 48.11 80.92
C LEU A 557 13.08 49.38 80.63
N GLN A 558 12.80 50.10 79.54
CA GLN A 558 13.44 51.38 79.21
C GLN A 558 12.80 52.58 79.92
N ASP A 559 11.47 52.55 80.07
CA ASP A 559 10.68 53.58 80.77
C ASP A 559 10.69 53.40 82.31
N ALA A 560 11.18 52.26 82.82
CA ALA A 560 11.33 51.99 84.23
C ALA A 560 12.37 52.93 84.90
N PHE A 561 11.89 53.79 85.79
CA PHE A 561 12.75 54.64 86.62
C PHE A 561 13.57 53.80 87.60
N ILE A 562 14.90 53.96 87.59
CA ILE A 562 15.81 53.28 88.53
C ILE A 562 15.74 54.01 89.88
N ASP A 563 14.79 53.60 90.73
CA ASP A 563 14.71 54.07 92.10
C ASP A 563 15.73 53.33 92.98
N LEU A 564 16.52 54.08 93.77
CA LEU A 564 17.59 53.51 94.59
C LEU A 564 17.12 53.49 96.06
N PRO A 565 17.02 52.31 96.72
CA PRO A 565 16.46 52.19 98.06
C PRO A 565 17.04 53.19 99.07
N ALA A 566 16.17 53.95 99.72
CA ALA A 566 16.56 55.02 100.65
C ALA A 566 16.80 54.51 102.07
N ASN A 567 16.30 53.31 102.41
CA ASN A 567 16.48 52.66 103.70
C ASN A 567 16.79 51.15 103.58
N VAL A 568 17.16 50.55 104.72
CA VAL A 568 17.62 49.16 104.78
C VAL A 568 16.48 48.16 104.59
N GLU A 569 15.24 48.52 104.95
CA GLU A 569 14.06 47.67 104.75
C GLU A 569 13.70 47.53 103.27
N GLU A 570 13.65 48.63 102.51
CA GLU A 570 13.47 48.62 101.04
C GLU A 570 14.56 47.82 100.31
N LEU A 571 15.81 47.92 100.77
CA LEU A 571 16.93 47.15 100.23
C LEU A 571 16.76 45.63 100.48
N GLN A 572 16.22 45.24 101.64
CA GLN A 572 15.92 43.84 101.95
C GLN A 572 14.73 43.32 101.12
N GLU A 573 13.69 44.13 100.91
CA GLU A 573 12.56 43.78 100.05
C GLU A 573 12.99 43.60 98.59
N MET A 574 13.80 44.52 98.05
CA MET A 574 14.37 44.38 96.71
C MET A 574 15.25 43.13 96.57
N LEU A 575 16.09 42.82 97.58
CA LEU A 575 16.91 41.61 97.59
C LEU A 575 16.08 40.32 97.65
N LEU A 576 14.97 40.31 98.40
CA LEU A 576 14.02 39.19 98.43
C LEU A 576 13.35 39.01 97.06
N LYS A 577 12.91 40.11 96.44
CA LYS A 577 12.26 40.09 95.12
C LYS A 577 13.21 39.62 94.02
N CYS A 578 14.43 40.16 93.93
CA CYS A 578 15.44 39.66 93.00
C CYS A 578 15.79 38.18 93.24
N ARG A 579 15.66 37.67 94.48
CA ARG A 579 15.88 36.25 94.79
C ARG A 579 14.70 35.38 94.34
N GLU A 580 13.47 35.87 94.45
CA GLU A 580 12.27 35.23 93.92
C GLU A 580 12.26 35.20 92.39
N ASP A 581 12.65 36.30 91.74
CA ASP A 581 12.85 36.39 90.29
C ASP A 581 13.92 35.39 89.81
N LEU A 582 15.02 35.26 90.54
CA LEU A 582 16.12 34.33 90.20
C LEU A 582 15.73 32.86 90.42
N ILE A 583 14.87 32.57 91.41
CA ILE A 583 14.25 31.25 91.57
C ILE A 583 13.31 30.96 90.39
N THR A 584 12.46 31.92 90.02
CA THR A 584 11.50 31.79 88.91
C THR A 584 12.21 31.58 87.56
N ALA A 585 13.28 32.35 87.31
CA ALA A 585 14.13 32.20 86.13
C ALA A 585 14.82 30.83 86.08
N ARG A 586 15.28 30.28 87.22
CA ARG A 586 15.88 28.95 87.29
C ARG A 586 14.86 27.84 87.02
N VAL A 587 13.65 27.92 87.58
CA VAL A 587 12.57 26.97 87.28
C VAL A 587 12.15 27.06 85.80
N GLY A 588 12.13 28.27 85.23
CA GLY A 588 11.91 28.48 83.80
C GLY A 588 13.01 27.86 82.92
N GLN A 589 14.28 28.00 83.32
CA GLN A 589 15.41 27.35 82.66
C GLN A 589 15.29 25.82 82.71
N GLU A 590 15.03 25.24 83.88
CA GLU A 590 14.86 23.79 84.03
C GLU A 590 13.71 23.26 83.16
N ALA A 591 12.58 23.97 83.11
CA ALA A 591 11.47 23.62 82.23
C ALA A 591 11.83 23.70 80.72
N ALA A 592 12.57 24.74 80.32
CA ALA A 592 13.03 24.92 78.94
C ALA A 592 14.11 23.89 78.53
N GLU A 593 14.98 23.48 79.47
CA GLU A 593 15.95 22.41 79.23
C GLU A 593 15.27 21.05 79.04
N VAL A 594 14.20 20.76 79.79
CA VAL A 594 13.38 19.54 79.63
C VAL A 594 12.65 19.53 78.28
N THR A 595 11.99 20.61 77.87
CA THR A 595 11.32 20.66 76.55
C THR A 595 12.31 20.59 75.39
N ALA A 596 13.47 21.25 75.52
CA ALA A 596 14.54 21.10 74.54
C ALA A 596 15.13 19.67 74.53
N ALA A 597 15.10 18.93 75.64
CA ALA A 597 15.51 17.53 75.68
C ALA A 597 14.50 16.61 74.98
N THR A 598 13.19 16.81 75.17
CA THR A 598 12.16 16.01 74.47
C THR A 598 12.19 16.27 72.96
N GLN A 599 12.26 17.54 72.54
CA GLN A 599 12.34 17.91 71.11
C GLN A 599 13.58 17.32 70.42
N ARG A 600 14.72 17.23 71.12
CA ARG A 600 15.92 16.56 70.59
C ARG A 600 15.70 15.05 70.40
N GLU A 601 14.96 14.40 71.29
CA GLU A 601 14.68 12.96 71.16
C GLU A 601 13.66 12.66 70.05
N GLU A 602 12.62 13.49 69.93
CA GLU A 602 11.68 13.48 68.79
C GLU A 602 12.43 13.67 67.47
N SER A 603 13.33 14.67 67.40
CA SER A 603 14.17 14.94 66.22
C SER A 603 15.03 13.74 65.84
N LYS A 604 15.67 13.05 66.81
CA LYS A 604 16.39 11.80 66.54
C LYS A 604 15.46 10.73 65.99
N MET A 605 14.25 10.60 66.54
CA MET A 605 13.30 9.59 66.10
C MET A 605 12.91 9.82 64.62
N TYR A 606 12.59 11.07 64.24
CA TYR A 606 12.32 11.43 62.84
C TYR A 606 13.51 11.16 61.91
N VAL A 607 14.74 11.50 62.33
CA VAL A 607 15.95 11.18 61.55
C VAL A 607 16.10 9.67 61.36
N THR A 608 15.93 8.86 62.40
CA THR A 608 16.01 7.39 62.28
C THR A 608 14.91 6.82 61.40
N GLN A 609 13.69 7.37 61.45
CA GLN A 609 12.60 6.97 60.56
C GLN A 609 12.96 7.26 59.10
N HIS A 610 13.36 8.49 58.77
CA HIS A 610 13.76 8.86 57.41
C HIS A 610 14.95 8.04 56.90
N ASP A 611 15.91 7.68 57.76
CA ASP A 611 17.00 6.77 57.40
C ASP A 611 16.49 5.37 57.04
N THR A 612 15.48 4.84 57.74
CA THR A 612 14.88 3.53 57.40
C THR A 612 14.07 3.59 56.11
N GLU A 613 13.32 4.66 55.88
CA GLU A 613 12.58 4.91 54.64
C GLU A 613 13.53 5.05 53.45
N ARG A 614 14.61 5.82 53.60
CA ARG A 614 15.66 6.00 52.59
C ARG A 614 16.40 4.69 52.29
N LYS A 615 16.67 3.84 53.29
CA LYS A 615 17.21 2.48 53.08
C LYS A 615 16.23 1.59 52.31
N SER A 616 14.94 1.62 52.65
CA SER A 616 13.88 0.88 51.94
C SER A 616 13.73 1.34 50.48
N TRP A 617 13.80 2.65 50.24
CA TRP A 617 13.76 3.24 48.90
C TRP A 617 14.99 2.84 48.07
N ASN A 618 16.20 2.96 48.63
CA ASN A 618 17.44 2.51 47.98
C ASN A 618 17.41 1.01 47.64
N GLN A 619 16.86 0.16 48.52
CA GLN A 619 16.70 -1.28 48.23
C GLN A 619 15.74 -1.53 47.07
N LYS A 620 14.61 -0.81 46.99
CA LYS A 620 13.67 -0.90 45.87
C LYS A 620 14.30 -0.41 44.56
N GLN A 621 15.04 0.69 44.61
CA GLN A 621 15.77 1.23 43.46
C GLN A 621 16.83 0.24 42.97
N ALA A 622 17.60 -0.36 43.87
CA ALA A 622 18.58 -1.39 43.53
C ALA A 622 17.92 -2.63 42.90
N ALA A 623 16.83 -3.14 43.47
CA ALA A 623 16.07 -4.26 42.92
C ALA A 623 15.55 -3.97 41.49
N MET A 624 14.94 -2.81 41.28
CA MET A 624 14.47 -2.36 39.97
C MET A 624 15.62 -2.20 38.96
N SER A 625 16.78 -1.68 39.39
CA SER A 625 17.96 -1.57 38.52
C SER A 625 18.52 -2.93 38.09
N ALA A 626 18.44 -3.94 38.97
CA ALA A 626 18.85 -5.30 38.65
C ALA A 626 17.86 -5.97 37.67
N GLU A 627 16.56 -5.75 37.83
CA GLU A 627 15.52 -6.23 36.91
C GLU A 627 15.66 -5.60 35.52
N ILE A 628 15.88 -4.28 35.43
CA ILE A 628 16.18 -3.59 34.17
C ILE A 628 17.44 -4.19 33.51
N SER A 629 18.49 -4.45 34.28
CA SER A 629 19.74 -5.05 33.76
C SER A 629 19.53 -6.47 33.23
N ALA A 630 18.69 -7.27 33.89
CA ALA A 630 18.33 -8.61 33.43
C ALA A 630 17.53 -8.57 32.12
N LEU A 631 16.51 -7.69 32.03
CA LEU A 631 15.70 -7.49 30.82
C LEU A 631 16.55 -6.98 29.64
N GLN A 632 17.52 -6.09 29.89
CA GLN A 632 18.47 -5.64 28.87
C GLN A 632 19.34 -6.79 28.34
N TYR A 633 19.80 -7.69 29.22
CA TYR A 633 20.57 -8.87 28.82
C TYR A 633 19.73 -9.86 27.99
N GLU A 634 18.48 -10.12 28.38
CA GLU A 634 17.55 -10.95 27.61
C GLU A 634 17.24 -10.34 26.24
N LEU A 635 16.99 -9.03 26.16
CA LEU A 635 16.80 -8.31 24.91
C LEU A 635 18.03 -8.45 23.98
N GLN A 636 19.24 -8.27 24.50
CA GLN A 636 20.48 -8.46 23.73
C GLN A 636 20.70 -9.92 23.26
N LYS A 637 20.22 -10.90 24.03
CA LYS A 637 20.24 -12.32 23.63
C LYS A 637 19.27 -12.55 22.47
N GLU A 638 18.04 -12.06 22.57
CA GLU A 638 17.03 -12.18 21.51
C GLU A 638 17.43 -11.43 20.23
N MET A 639 18.06 -10.26 20.34
CA MET A 639 18.62 -9.54 19.19
C MET A 639 19.70 -10.35 18.45
N ARG A 640 20.58 -11.05 19.18
CA ARG A 640 21.58 -11.95 18.57
C ARG A 640 20.93 -13.13 17.85
N LEU A 641 19.97 -13.80 18.50
CA LEU A 641 19.23 -14.91 17.89
C LEU A 641 18.47 -14.48 16.63
N ARG A 642 17.85 -13.29 16.65
CA ARG A 642 17.20 -12.71 15.45
C ARG A 642 18.20 -12.47 14.31
N SER A 643 19.38 -11.93 14.61
CA SER A 643 20.43 -11.71 13.60
C SER A 643 20.94 -13.04 13.00
N GLU A 644 21.15 -14.06 13.82
CA GLU A 644 21.51 -15.41 13.34
C GLU A 644 20.42 -16.04 12.45
N CYS A 645 19.15 -15.89 12.83
CA CYS A 645 18.03 -16.35 12.02
C CYS A 645 17.92 -15.57 10.70
N GLN A 646 18.12 -14.25 10.71
CA GLN A 646 18.13 -13.42 9.50
C GLN A 646 19.23 -13.85 8.52
N LEU A 647 20.44 -14.15 9.02
CA LEU A 647 21.54 -14.68 8.20
C LEU A 647 21.24 -16.07 7.62
N LYS A 648 20.46 -16.91 8.32
CA LYS A 648 20.01 -18.21 7.79
C LYS A 648 18.96 -18.03 6.69
N VAL A 649 18.00 -17.12 6.88
CA VAL A 649 16.98 -16.78 5.86
C VAL A 649 17.66 -16.24 4.60
N GLN A 650 18.54 -15.24 4.71
CA GLN A 650 19.28 -14.69 3.56
C GLN A 650 20.07 -15.76 2.76
N LYS A 651 20.64 -16.76 3.43
CA LYS A 651 21.31 -17.90 2.77
C LYS A 651 20.32 -18.83 2.06
N SER A 652 19.13 -19.03 2.64
CA SER A 652 18.05 -19.80 2.02
C SER A 652 17.51 -19.08 0.78
N ASP A 653 17.24 -17.77 0.88
CA ASP A 653 16.74 -16.95 -0.23
C ASP A 653 17.72 -16.92 -1.41
N ALA A 654 19.02 -16.80 -1.12
CA ALA A 654 20.07 -16.88 -2.13
C ALA A 654 20.15 -18.26 -2.81
N MET A 655 19.95 -19.35 -2.05
CA MET A 655 19.89 -20.70 -2.60
C MET A 655 18.64 -20.90 -3.47
N GLU A 656 17.49 -20.40 -3.04
CA GLU A 656 16.26 -20.42 -3.84
C GLU A 656 16.41 -19.61 -5.13
N ALA A 657 17.05 -18.44 -5.10
CA ALA A 657 17.30 -17.63 -6.29
C ALA A 657 18.18 -18.38 -7.31
N ASN A 658 19.24 -19.06 -6.85
CA ASN A 658 20.08 -19.89 -7.71
C ASN A 658 19.28 -21.05 -8.33
N LEU A 659 18.52 -21.79 -7.52
CA LEU A 659 17.68 -22.90 -8.02
C LEU A 659 16.60 -22.44 -9.00
N ARG A 660 16.04 -21.23 -8.83
CA ARG A 660 15.11 -20.62 -9.79
C ARG A 660 15.80 -20.31 -11.12
N SER A 661 17.03 -19.75 -11.08
CA SER A 661 17.84 -19.52 -12.29
C SER A 661 18.13 -20.82 -13.03
N GLU A 662 18.59 -21.87 -12.32
CA GLU A 662 18.83 -23.19 -12.92
C GLU A 662 17.56 -23.79 -13.54
N MET A 663 16.40 -23.60 -12.88
CA MET A 663 15.12 -24.05 -13.43
C MET A 663 14.71 -23.30 -14.71
N ASP A 664 14.99 -22.00 -14.82
CA ASP A 664 14.66 -21.21 -16.01
C ASP A 664 15.65 -21.47 -17.16
N ASP A 665 16.91 -21.74 -16.87
CA ASP A 665 17.89 -22.23 -17.84
C ASP A 665 17.50 -23.61 -18.39
N LEU A 666 17.09 -24.54 -17.52
CA LEU A 666 16.63 -25.88 -17.92
C LEU A 666 15.33 -25.83 -18.73
N LYS A 667 14.37 -24.95 -18.37
CA LYS A 667 13.17 -24.70 -19.20
C LYS A 667 13.55 -24.18 -20.58
N SER A 668 14.50 -23.23 -20.65
CA SER A 668 14.96 -22.65 -21.91
C SER A 668 15.62 -23.70 -22.82
N GLN A 669 16.48 -24.55 -22.25
CA GLN A 669 17.06 -25.70 -22.97
C GLN A 669 15.98 -26.69 -23.45
N LEU A 670 14.96 -26.96 -22.65
CA LEU A 670 13.85 -27.85 -23.02
C LEU A 670 12.99 -27.26 -24.16
N VAL A 671 12.77 -25.95 -24.19
CA VAL A 671 12.10 -25.26 -25.31
C VAL A 671 12.89 -25.38 -26.60
N ILE A 672 14.22 -25.14 -26.56
CA ILE A 672 15.11 -25.30 -27.73
C ILE A 672 15.09 -26.75 -28.21
N SER A 673 15.26 -27.72 -27.31
CA SER A 673 15.25 -29.15 -27.66
C SER A 673 13.90 -29.61 -28.25
N ASN A 674 12.77 -29.06 -27.78
CA ASN A 674 11.47 -29.33 -28.38
C ASN A 674 11.31 -28.70 -29.78
N HIS A 675 11.88 -27.51 -30.01
CA HIS A 675 11.90 -26.90 -31.33
C HIS A 675 12.72 -27.73 -32.33
N ASP A 676 13.93 -28.14 -31.94
CA ASP A 676 14.78 -29.00 -32.77
C ASP A 676 14.14 -30.37 -33.03
N LYS A 677 13.52 -30.97 -32.01
CA LYS A 677 12.72 -32.20 -32.17
C LYS A 677 11.63 -32.02 -33.23
N LYS A 678 10.84 -30.95 -33.15
CA LYS A 678 9.75 -30.69 -34.12
C LYS A 678 10.30 -30.55 -35.54
N LYS A 679 11.41 -29.83 -35.71
CA LYS A 679 12.09 -29.66 -37.00
C LYS A 679 12.60 -30.99 -37.58
N LEU A 680 13.13 -31.87 -36.74
CA LEU A 680 13.53 -33.23 -37.13
C LEU A 680 12.32 -34.11 -37.48
N GLU A 681 11.21 -33.99 -36.75
CA GLU A 681 9.95 -34.69 -37.07
C GLU A 681 9.38 -34.24 -38.42
N GLU A 682 9.41 -32.93 -38.72
CA GLU A 682 9.03 -32.36 -40.01
C GLU A 682 9.92 -32.90 -41.15
N GLN A 683 11.24 -32.94 -40.98
CA GLN A 683 12.17 -33.54 -41.95
C GLN A 683 11.94 -35.05 -42.16
N VAL A 684 11.63 -35.81 -41.10
CA VAL A 684 11.30 -37.24 -41.21
C VAL A 684 10.01 -37.45 -42.00
N VAL A 685 9.00 -36.58 -41.85
CA VAL A 685 7.78 -36.62 -42.66
C VAL A 685 8.07 -36.28 -44.12
N GLU A 686 8.87 -35.24 -44.39
CA GLU A 686 9.27 -34.87 -45.76
C GLU A 686 10.01 -36.01 -46.47
N LEU A 687 11.01 -36.62 -45.81
CA LEU A 687 11.77 -37.75 -46.36
C LEU A 687 10.87 -38.98 -46.60
N ARG A 688 9.93 -39.28 -45.71
CA ARG A 688 8.93 -40.35 -45.92
C ARG A 688 8.04 -40.08 -47.12
N ASN A 689 7.60 -38.83 -47.31
CA ASN A 689 6.81 -38.44 -48.48
C ASN A 689 7.64 -38.58 -49.77
N ARG A 690 8.93 -38.21 -49.75
CA ARG A 690 9.82 -38.35 -50.92
C ARG A 690 10.08 -39.82 -51.26
N VAL A 691 10.30 -40.68 -50.27
CA VAL A 691 10.41 -42.14 -50.46
C VAL A 691 9.13 -42.71 -51.08
N THR A 692 7.95 -42.31 -50.58
CA THR A 692 6.66 -42.74 -51.15
C THR A 692 6.50 -42.30 -52.62
N SER A 693 6.87 -41.05 -52.95
CA SER A 693 6.87 -40.55 -54.34
C SER A 693 7.77 -41.39 -55.24
N LEU A 694 9.02 -41.60 -54.83
CA LEU A 694 10.00 -42.38 -55.60
C LEU A 694 9.57 -43.85 -55.76
N GLN A 695 8.92 -44.44 -54.75
CA GLN A 695 8.32 -45.77 -54.87
C GLN A 695 7.23 -45.78 -55.95
N THR A 696 6.30 -44.82 -55.94
CA THR A 696 5.26 -44.75 -56.98
C THR A 696 5.81 -44.46 -58.38
N GLU A 697 6.87 -43.65 -58.50
CA GLU A 697 7.59 -43.41 -59.76
C GLU A 697 8.23 -44.71 -60.27
N LEU A 698 8.82 -45.52 -59.38
CA LEU A 698 9.41 -46.82 -59.69
C LEU A 698 8.36 -47.87 -60.08
N ASP A 699 7.27 -47.99 -59.32
CA ASP A 699 6.17 -48.95 -59.59
C ASP A 699 5.52 -48.68 -60.97
N ASN A 700 5.34 -47.38 -61.30
CA ASN A 700 4.88 -46.95 -62.62
C ASN A 700 5.90 -47.31 -63.72
N GLY A 701 7.19 -47.05 -63.48
CA GLY A 701 8.26 -47.41 -64.42
C GLY A 701 8.36 -48.92 -64.68
N GLU A 702 8.26 -49.74 -63.64
CA GLU A 702 8.24 -51.20 -63.74
C GLU A 702 7.01 -51.68 -64.52
N THR A 703 5.84 -51.07 -64.31
CA THR A 703 4.61 -51.38 -65.04
C THR A 703 4.75 -51.06 -66.54
N VAL A 704 5.23 -49.86 -66.89
CA VAL A 704 5.49 -49.47 -68.29
C VAL A 704 6.53 -50.39 -68.95
N GLN A 705 7.56 -50.82 -68.20
CA GLN A 705 8.55 -51.77 -68.72
C GLN A 705 7.94 -53.16 -68.98
N LYS A 706 7.06 -53.66 -68.09
CA LYS A 706 6.31 -54.91 -68.32
C LYS A 706 5.44 -54.82 -69.57
N ASP A 707 4.70 -53.73 -69.73
CA ASP A 707 3.83 -53.51 -70.90
C ASP A 707 4.64 -53.45 -72.21
N PHE A 708 5.79 -52.75 -72.20
CA PHE A 708 6.68 -52.71 -73.36
C PHE A 708 7.22 -54.11 -73.72
N VAL A 709 7.61 -54.91 -72.72
CA VAL A 709 8.05 -56.29 -72.95
C VAL A 709 6.91 -57.14 -73.53
N LEU A 710 5.70 -57.08 -72.96
CA LEU A 710 4.53 -57.81 -73.47
C LEU A 710 4.17 -57.41 -74.91
N LEU A 711 4.17 -56.11 -75.21
CA LEU A 711 3.91 -55.58 -76.55
C LEU A 711 4.99 -56.02 -77.55
N SER A 712 6.26 -56.00 -77.15
CA SER A 712 7.37 -56.43 -78.02
C SER A 712 7.33 -57.94 -78.31
N GLN A 713 6.95 -58.77 -77.33
CA GLN A 713 6.73 -60.21 -77.54
C GLN A 713 5.52 -60.47 -78.44
N SER A 714 4.41 -59.76 -78.22
CA SER A 714 3.22 -59.84 -79.07
C SER A 714 3.54 -59.49 -80.52
N LEU A 715 4.29 -58.39 -80.74
CA LEU A 715 4.75 -57.98 -82.06
C LEU A 715 5.71 -59.00 -82.69
N GLN A 716 6.62 -59.61 -81.92
CA GLN A 716 7.49 -60.69 -82.42
C GLN A 716 6.69 -61.93 -82.82
N GLN A 717 5.69 -62.33 -82.03
CA GLN A 717 4.79 -63.44 -82.37
C GLN A 717 3.95 -63.12 -83.62
N GLU A 718 3.49 -61.88 -83.78
CA GLU A 718 2.79 -61.41 -84.98
C GLU A 718 3.69 -61.47 -86.23
N LEU A 719 4.91 -60.94 -86.13
CA LEU A 719 5.91 -60.97 -87.21
C LEU A 719 6.32 -62.40 -87.58
N GLU A 720 6.48 -63.29 -86.61
CA GLU A 720 6.84 -64.69 -86.87
C GLU A 720 5.66 -65.48 -87.45
N ARG A 721 4.41 -65.15 -87.06
CA ARG A 721 3.20 -65.67 -87.72
C ARG A 721 3.10 -65.21 -89.17
N ILE A 722 3.46 -63.95 -89.46
CA ILE A 722 3.52 -63.41 -90.83
C ILE A 722 4.65 -64.07 -91.65
N ARG A 723 5.77 -64.45 -91.02
CA ARG A 723 6.87 -65.17 -91.70
C ARG A 723 6.55 -66.64 -91.96
N GLY A 724 5.87 -67.31 -91.02
CA GLY A 724 5.38 -68.68 -91.16
C GLY A 724 4.21 -68.81 -92.13
N ALA A 725 3.49 -67.71 -92.39
CA ALA A 725 2.54 -67.59 -93.50
C ALA A 725 3.31 -67.34 -94.82
N ASP A 726 3.86 -68.43 -95.37
CA ASP A 726 4.67 -68.56 -96.59
C ASP A 726 5.00 -67.27 -97.37
N THR A 727 6.27 -66.90 -97.33
CA THR A 727 6.82 -65.68 -97.94
C THR A 727 6.89 -65.75 -99.46
N GLN A 728 5.79 -65.38 -100.12
CA GLN A 728 5.88 -64.72 -101.42
C GLN A 728 4.80 -63.65 -101.56
N VAL A 729 5.15 -62.52 -102.17
CA VAL A 729 4.17 -61.66 -102.86
C VAL A 729 3.76 -62.44 -104.11
N ARG A 730 2.97 -63.50 -103.91
CA ARG A 730 2.42 -64.30 -105.00
C ARG A 730 1.42 -63.40 -105.70
N TRP A 731 1.64 -63.19 -106.98
CA TRP A 731 0.63 -62.59 -107.84
C TRP A 731 -0.58 -63.53 -107.79
N GLU A 732 -1.65 -63.12 -107.12
CA GLU A 732 -2.85 -63.94 -106.98
C GLU A 732 -3.41 -64.17 -108.38
N HIS A 733 -3.63 -65.44 -108.76
CA HIS A 733 -4.21 -65.71 -110.08
C HIS A 733 -5.70 -65.36 -110.03
N ASP A 734 -6.24 -64.87 -111.13
CA ASP A 734 -7.67 -64.51 -111.22
C ASP A 734 -8.60 -65.71 -110.99
N GLU A 735 -8.08 -66.94 -111.01
CA GLU A 735 -8.78 -68.19 -110.70
C GLU A 735 -8.90 -68.47 -109.19
N ASP A 736 -8.00 -67.91 -108.37
CA ASP A 736 -7.88 -68.22 -106.92
C ASP A 736 -8.71 -67.28 -106.02
N VAL A 737 -9.40 -66.28 -106.58
CA VAL A 737 -10.00 -65.17 -105.81
C VAL A 737 -11.44 -64.87 -106.23
N ASP A 738 -12.42 -65.32 -105.44
CA ASP A 738 -13.85 -65.11 -105.74
C ASP A 738 -14.41 -63.78 -105.20
N GLU A 739 -13.79 -63.19 -104.17
CA GLU A 739 -14.23 -61.96 -103.52
C GLU A 739 -13.12 -60.90 -103.43
N CYS A 740 -13.47 -59.63 -103.57
CA CYS A 740 -12.53 -58.52 -103.38
C CYS A 740 -12.12 -58.38 -101.90
N PRO A 741 -10.84 -58.50 -101.50
CA PRO A 741 -10.43 -58.42 -100.10
C PRO A 741 -10.71 -57.07 -99.43
N GLY A 742 -10.83 -55.99 -100.21
CA GLY A 742 -11.12 -54.64 -99.70
C GLY A 742 -12.59 -54.38 -99.35
N CYS A 743 -13.54 -55.03 -100.03
CA CYS A 743 -14.98 -54.79 -99.83
C CYS A 743 -15.85 -56.06 -99.72
N ARG A 744 -15.23 -57.24 -99.73
CA ARG A 744 -15.85 -58.59 -99.68
C ARG A 744 -16.95 -58.81 -100.73
N ALA A 745 -16.92 -58.05 -101.80
CA ALA A 745 -17.86 -58.20 -102.90
C ALA A 745 -17.37 -59.28 -103.88
N THR A 746 -18.24 -60.23 -104.19
CA THR A 746 -17.99 -61.25 -105.22
C THR A 746 -17.72 -60.64 -106.60
N PHE A 747 -16.78 -61.23 -107.33
CA PHE A 747 -16.44 -60.83 -108.69
C PHE A 747 -17.47 -61.34 -109.70
N SER A 748 -17.67 -60.59 -110.79
CA SER A 748 -18.59 -60.95 -111.86
C SER A 748 -18.04 -60.50 -113.21
N THR A 749 -18.02 -61.40 -114.18
CA THR A 749 -17.47 -61.19 -115.53
C THR A 749 -18.08 -59.99 -116.26
N VAL A 750 -19.30 -59.58 -115.91
CA VAL A 750 -20.01 -58.46 -116.54
C VAL A 750 -19.82 -57.14 -115.77
N THR A 751 -19.98 -57.15 -114.44
CA THR A 751 -20.12 -55.90 -113.64
C THR A 751 -18.94 -55.58 -112.73
N ARG A 752 -18.11 -56.56 -112.33
CA ARG A 752 -16.96 -56.35 -111.42
C ARG A 752 -15.75 -57.16 -111.89
N ARG A 753 -14.88 -56.51 -112.66
CA ARG A 753 -13.63 -57.09 -113.17
C ARG A 753 -12.57 -57.17 -112.06
N LYS A 754 -11.79 -58.25 -112.09
CA LYS A 754 -10.60 -58.50 -111.27
C LYS A 754 -9.45 -57.61 -111.72
N GLN A 755 -8.68 -57.03 -110.80
CA GLN A 755 -7.51 -56.18 -111.05
C GLN A 755 -6.48 -56.35 -109.94
N HIS A 756 -5.18 -56.39 -110.26
CA HIS A 756 -4.12 -56.57 -109.26
C HIS A 756 -3.54 -55.27 -108.71
N CYS A 757 -3.32 -55.24 -107.39
CA CYS A 757 -2.48 -54.26 -106.73
C CYS A 757 -1.02 -54.47 -107.14
N ARG A 758 -0.37 -53.44 -107.71
CA ARG A 758 1.04 -53.53 -108.16
C ARG A 758 2.07 -53.55 -107.04
N HIS A 759 1.67 -53.43 -105.78
CA HIS A 759 2.57 -53.55 -104.63
C HIS A 759 2.46 -54.90 -103.93
N CYS A 760 1.26 -55.35 -103.54
CA CYS A 760 1.06 -56.59 -102.78
C CYS A 760 0.57 -57.78 -103.62
N GLY A 761 0.43 -57.64 -104.95
CA GLY A 761 0.08 -58.75 -105.85
C GLY A 761 -1.35 -59.28 -105.75
N ARG A 762 -2.15 -58.82 -104.77
CA ARG A 762 -3.52 -59.29 -104.54
C ARG A 762 -4.55 -58.71 -105.51
N VAL A 763 -5.63 -59.45 -105.74
CA VAL A 763 -6.75 -59.09 -106.63
C VAL A 763 -7.80 -58.27 -105.91
N PHE A 764 -8.18 -57.12 -106.45
CA PHE A 764 -9.27 -56.26 -105.97
C PHE A 764 -10.22 -55.89 -107.12
N CYS A 765 -11.40 -55.35 -106.79
CA CYS A 765 -12.28 -54.72 -107.77
C CYS A 765 -11.81 -53.29 -108.10
N THR A 766 -12.23 -52.75 -109.24
CA THR A 766 -11.83 -51.41 -109.72
C THR A 766 -12.06 -50.29 -108.69
N ALA A 767 -13.09 -50.41 -107.84
CA ALA A 767 -13.39 -49.41 -106.81
C ALA A 767 -12.36 -49.42 -105.66
N CYS A 768 -11.83 -50.59 -105.29
CA CYS A 768 -10.79 -50.75 -104.27
C CYS A 768 -9.35 -50.69 -104.84
N LEU A 769 -9.22 -50.30 -106.12
CA LEU A 769 -7.96 -50.01 -106.83
C LEU A 769 -8.02 -48.61 -107.48
N SER A 770 -8.52 -47.67 -106.68
CA SER A 770 -8.65 -46.25 -106.99
C SER A 770 -7.31 -45.50 -106.91
N HIS A 771 -6.48 -45.83 -105.92
CA HIS A 771 -5.24 -45.11 -105.62
C HIS A 771 -4.08 -45.46 -106.55
N VAL A 772 -3.27 -44.46 -106.86
CA VAL A 772 -2.07 -44.56 -107.70
C VAL A 772 -0.89 -43.98 -106.92
N VAL A 773 0.19 -44.74 -106.82
CA VAL A 773 1.45 -44.30 -106.22
C VAL A 773 2.58 -44.43 -107.23
N PRO A 774 3.60 -43.54 -107.22
CA PRO A 774 4.81 -43.75 -108.01
C PRO A 774 5.61 -44.90 -107.37
N SER A 775 6.06 -45.87 -108.17
CA SER A 775 6.71 -47.08 -107.67
C SER A 775 7.87 -47.55 -108.55
N GLY A 776 8.81 -48.25 -107.92
CA GLY A 776 10.08 -48.72 -108.51
C GLY A 776 11.10 -47.61 -108.77
N PRO A 777 12.33 -47.95 -109.19
CA PRO A 777 13.44 -47.00 -109.35
C PRO A 777 13.16 -45.86 -110.34
N ASN A 778 12.24 -46.09 -111.29
CA ASN A 778 11.85 -45.16 -112.34
C ASN A 778 10.53 -44.41 -112.05
N GLN A 779 10.06 -44.39 -110.80
CA GLN A 779 8.88 -43.65 -110.33
C GLN A 779 7.62 -43.83 -111.20
N ARG A 780 7.32 -45.08 -111.60
CA ARG A 780 6.21 -45.36 -112.51
C ARG A 780 4.88 -45.41 -111.77
N SER A 781 3.89 -44.66 -112.25
CA SER A 781 2.52 -44.65 -111.73
C SER A 781 1.93 -46.06 -111.68
N SER A 782 1.67 -46.54 -110.47
CA SER A 782 1.24 -47.91 -110.19
C SER A 782 -0.02 -47.91 -109.34
N LYS A 783 -1.06 -48.64 -109.77
CA LYS A 783 -2.30 -48.78 -109.01
C LYS A 783 -2.10 -49.70 -107.81
N VAL A 784 -2.55 -49.25 -106.64
CA VAL A 784 -2.42 -49.97 -105.36
C VAL A 784 -3.73 -49.91 -104.57
N CYS A 785 -3.96 -50.90 -103.72
CA CYS A 785 -5.07 -50.88 -102.77
C CYS A 785 -4.79 -49.93 -101.60
N ASP A 786 -5.84 -49.57 -100.87
CA ASP A 786 -5.84 -48.56 -99.81
C ASP A 786 -4.76 -48.80 -98.74
N VAL A 787 -4.61 -50.05 -98.26
CA VAL A 787 -3.56 -50.45 -97.31
C VAL A 787 -2.16 -50.16 -97.88
N CYS A 788 -1.93 -50.52 -99.15
CA CYS A 788 -0.66 -50.27 -99.81
C CYS A 788 -0.43 -48.78 -100.13
N HIS A 789 -1.49 -48.01 -100.35
CA HIS A 789 -1.40 -46.56 -100.47
C HIS A 789 -0.88 -45.94 -99.17
N THR A 790 -1.43 -46.31 -98.00
CA THR A 790 -0.94 -45.77 -96.71
C THR A 790 0.48 -46.22 -96.36
N LEU A 791 0.89 -47.43 -96.78
CA LEU A 791 2.25 -47.92 -96.54
C LEU A 791 3.30 -47.26 -97.45
N LEU A 792 2.95 -46.93 -98.70
CA LEU A 792 3.88 -46.34 -99.66
C LEU A 792 3.87 -44.80 -99.68
N ASN A 793 2.78 -44.17 -99.26
CA ASN A 793 2.64 -42.71 -99.23
C ASN A 793 2.72 -42.19 -97.80
N ARG A 794 3.94 -41.76 -97.40
CA ARG A 794 4.28 -41.23 -96.06
C ARG A 794 3.41 -40.08 -95.55
N ASN A 795 2.69 -39.38 -96.43
CA ASN A 795 1.85 -38.23 -96.08
C ASN A 795 0.37 -38.62 -95.90
N THR A 796 0.04 -39.92 -95.89
CA THR A 796 -1.31 -40.42 -95.66
C THR A 796 -1.45 -40.93 -94.23
N ALA A 797 -2.60 -40.73 -93.59
CA ALA A 797 -2.91 -41.38 -92.32
C ALA A 797 -2.75 -42.91 -92.45
N PRO A 798 -2.32 -43.62 -91.38
CA PRO A 798 -2.34 -45.07 -91.35
C PRO A 798 -3.74 -45.61 -91.67
N TYR A 799 -3.85 -46.74 -92.39
CA TYR A 799 -5.14 -47.31 -92.82
C TYR A 799 -6.15 -47.58 -91.68
N PHE A 800 -5.67 -47.68 -90.44
CA PHE A 800 -6.50 -47.90 -89.24
C PHE A 800 -6.79 -46.61 -88.43
N SER A 801 -6.33 -45.44 -88.87
CA SER A 801 -6.65 -44.15 -88.25
C SER A 801 -7.91 -43.55 -88.87
N THR A 802 -8.94 -43.34 -88.06
CA THR A 802 -10.19 -42.66 -88.46
C THR A 802 -10.09 -41.13 -88.46
N GLU A 803 -8.90 -40.58 -88.17
CA GLU A 803 -8.66 -39.12 -88.08
C GLU A 803 -7.48 -38.71 -88.99
N PRO A 804 -7.51 -37.49 -89.57
CA PRO A 804 -6.42 -36.99 -90.43
C PRO A 804 -5.12 -36.83 -89.64
N PRO A 805 -3.94 -36.88 -90.30
CA PRO A 805 -2.69 -36.59 -89.62
C PRO A 805 -2.67 -35.11 -89.21
N HIS A 806 -2.44 -34.83 -87.92
CA HIS A 806 -2.25 -33.46 -87.45
C HIS A 806 -1.08 -32.82 -88.21
N SER A 807 -1.33 -31.68 -88.83
CA SER A 807 -0.28 -30.80 -89.31
C SER A 807 0.50 -30.26 -88.12
N ASN A 808 1.80 -30.59 -88.03
CA ASN A 808 2.71 -29.90 -87.12
C ASN A 808 2.84 -28.44 -87.57
N GLU A 809 2.29 -27.53 -86.77
CA GLU A 809 2.80 -26.15 -86.59
C GLU A 809 3.51 -26.08 -85.23
#